data_AF-A0A336JKZ9-F1
#
_entry.id   AF-A0A336JKZ9-F1
#
_cell.length_a   1.000
_cell.length_b   1.000
_cell.length_c   1.000
_cell.angle_alpha   90.00
_cell.angle_beta   90.00
_cell.angle_gamma   90.00
#
_symmetry.space_group_name_H-M   'P 1'
#
loop_
_entity.id
_entity.type
_entity.pdbx_description
1 polymer ?
#
loop_
_entity_poly.entity_id
_entity_poly.type
_entity_poly.pdbx_seq_one_letter_code
_entity_poly.pdbx_strand_id
1 'polypeptide(L)'
;MSGIVLSNAVRQNLSSLQATADLLATTQSRLSSGKKVNTALDNPTNFFTAASLDSRASDINNLLDGIGNGVQILQAANTGITSLNKLVDSAKSIANQALQTVAGYATKSNVSATISGATADDLRGTQSFSNAVASSNVVFDGSAGGATTASGSDLLGGVAVSIAAATAVTALGAADNTALGSALTVGTASGAATGTSKISDLTNGLTATATGPAAGDAITVNGKTITFTTAGAAKADSEGNYTIGLDQDLTALTKTIDAMNNNTTNASTVTGGKLELHSGTNSPLTISDNAGGAVLAKLGLGGSTEFKVDTAAATASANISASTQLFNSHGGLSSTAIADGTTLSVNGKTITFKTSDAPQGNNIASGTGVLGRIGTDGNGNSTIYLGNQSNFTNATVGDVLTAIDLANGVKSASISNGVATISTSAGQTPSSVAAGIVTINSSSGADLNLTGPTDLLKNLGLTTATGSGPLTLTKQRTTDGTTLGTLIADGSTLNVNGKTITFKNAAVPTASASHTGISGNVETDGNGNSTVYLQKGTLDDVLKAVDLATGVRKATLGNAGAVISTASGTANSSITSGMLKLSTGLQSDLSITGTGNAMAALGLTGPSGTDSSFSATRGASAGSLNGKSLTFTSFNGGAGVNVTFGDGTNGTVKSLAQLNVALAANNMSASIDNATGKLTISTSNDFASHSMGGSEGGVLGGTALTTLTFSTPQAPVADVNAQNTRAGLVKQFNDILNQIKTTAQDASFNGVNLLNGDTLKLVFNETGKSTISIQGVTFDPTGLGLSDLSSGTDFIDNNATNAVLTKLSAASTTLRSQASAFGSNLSVVQARQDFSKSLINVLQTGSANLTLADTNEEAANSQALSTRQSIAVSALSLANQSQQGVLQLLR
;
A
#
# COMPACT_ATOMS: atom_id res chain seq x y z
N MET A 1 -24.07 -112.13 99.67
CA MET A 1 -23.51 -111.28 100.74
C MET A 1 -24.62 -110.42 101.28
N SER A 2 -24.91 -110.56 102.58
CA SER A 2 -25.98 -109.87 103.29
C SER A 2 -25.90 -108.36 103.07
N GLY A 3 -26.99 -107.75 102.59
CA GLY A 3 -27.06 -106.31 102.36
C GLY A 3 -26.93 -105.57 103.69
N ILE A 4 -25.93 -104.71 103.79
CA ILE A 4 -25.83 -103.70 104.84
C ILE A 4 -27.08 -102.81 104.69
N VAL A 5 -28.04 -102.93 105.62
CA VAL A 5 -29.24 -102.10 105.62
C VAL A 5 -28.86 -100.71 106.12
N LEU A 6 -28.40 -99.86 105.20
CA LEU A 6 -28.12 -98.45 105.46
C LEU A 6 -29.43 -97.70 105.73
N SER A 7 -29.46 -96.91 106.81
CA SER A 7 -30.59 -96.05 107.16
C SER A 7 -30.96 -95.10 106.00
N ASN A 8 -32.23 -94.75 105.88
CA ASN A 8 -32.74 -93.91 104.79
C ASN A 8 -31.98 -92.55 104.69
N ALA A 9 -31.65 -91.95 105.85
CA ALA A 9 -30.90 -90.70 105.94
C ALA A 9 -29.46 -90.81 105.42
N VAL A 10 -28.76 -91.91 105.73
CA VAL A 10 -27.37 -92.13 105.26
C VAL A 10 -27.34 -92.38 103.76
N ARG A 11 -28.33 -93.08 103.21
CA ARG A 11 -28.42 -93.34 101.76
C ARG A 11 -28.73 -92.08 100.97
N GLN A 12 -29.62 -91.23 101.47
CA GLN A 12 -29.90 -89.92 100.89
C GLN A 12 -28.67 -88.99 100.94
N ASN A 13 -27.96 -88.94 102.06
CA ASN A 13 -26.73 -88.16 102.17
C ASN A 13 -25.60 -88.68 101.26
N LEU A 14 -25.43 -90.00 101.15
CA LEU A 14 -24.43 -90.60 100.27
C LEU A 14 -24.77 -90.37 98.79
N SER A 15 -26.05 -90.48 98.41
CA SER A 15 -26.53 -90.14 97.06
C SER A 15 -26.32 -88.64 96.75
N SER A 16 -26.53 -87.75 97.72
CA SER A 16 -26.26 -86.32 97.58
C SER A 16 -24.76 -86.00 97.48
N LEU A 17 -23.91 -86.73 98.21
CA LEU A 17 -22.45 -86.57 98.15
C LEU A 17 -21.89 -87.08 96.83
N GLN A 18 -22.40 -88.22 96.33
CA GLN A 18 -22.06 -88.76 95.02
C GLN A 18 -22.48 -87.78 93.91
N ALA A 19 -23.71 -87.25 93.97
CA ALA A 19 -24.15 -86.21 93.04
C ALA A 19 -23.26 -84.95 93.10
N THR A 20 -22.80 -84.54 94.29
CA THR A 20 -21.90 -83.36 94.43
C THR A 20 -20.49 -83.64 93.87
N ALA A 21 -19.96 -84.84 94.08
CA ALA A 21 -18.66 -85.25 93.55
C ALA A 21 -18.69 -85.37 92.01
N ASP A 22 -19.78 -85.91 91.45
CA ASP A 22 -19.98 -86.00 90.00
C ASP A 22 -20.11 -84.60 89.37
N LEU A 23 -20.85 -83.68 90.02
CA LEU A 23 -20.91 -82.27 89.60
C LEU A 23 -19.54 -81.58 89.67
N LEU A 24 -18.76 -81.79 90.74
CA LEU A 24 -17.42 -81.21 90.87
C LEU A 24 -16.45 -81.75 89.80
N ALA A 25 -16.46 -83.06 89.53
CA ALA A 25 -15.65 -83.67 88.48
C ALA A 25 -16.00 -83.11 87.09
N THR A 26 -17.29 -82.91 86.83
CA THR A 26 -17.78 -82.30 85.59
C THR A 26 -17.31 -80.84 85.47
N THR A 27 -17.50 -80.02 86.50
CA THR A 27 -17.05 -78.61 86.50
C THR A 27 -15.52 -78.49 86.39
N GLN A 28 -14.75 -79.38 87.02
CA GLN A 28 -13.29 -79.37 86.91
C GLN A 28 -12.81 -79.77 85.50
N SER A 29 -13.50 -80.72 84.87
CA SER A 29 -13.28 -81.09 83.46
C SER A 29 -13.55 -79.90 82.53
N ARG A 30 -14.68 -79.20 82.74
CA ARG A 30 -15.04 -77.98 81.97
C ARG A 30 -14.06 -76.83 82.17
N LEU A 31 -13.59 -76.62 83.40
CA LEU A 31 -12.61 -75.58 83.71
C LEU A 31 -11.24 -75.89 83.09
N SER A 32 -10.83 -77.16 83.10
CA SER A 32 -9.54 -77.59 82.54
C SER A 32 -9.51 -77.54 81.01
N SER A 33 -10.62 -77.81 80.34
CA SER A 33 -10.71 -77.77 78.88
C SER A 33 -11.14 -76.41 78.33
N GLY A 34 -11.65 -75.53 79.19
CA GLY A 34 -12.31 -74.27 78.80
C GLY A 34 -13.67 -74.47 78.11
N LYS A 35 -14.18 -75.70 78.04
CA LYS A 35 -15.41 -76.04 77.31
C LYS A 35 -16.47 -76.58 78.24
N LYS A 36 -17.68 -76.02 78.17
CA LYS A 36 -18.88 -76.57 78.83
C LYS A 36 -19.36 -77.86 78.18
N VAL A 37 -19.02 -78.08 76.90
CA VAL A 37 -19.29 -79.32 76.15
C VAL A 37 -17.98 -79.89 75.63
N ASN A 38 -17.47 -80.96 76.28
CA ASN A 38 -16.20 -81.60 75.95
C ASN A 38 -16.36 -82.85 75.09
N THR A 39 -17.45 -83.57 75.33
CA THR A 39 -17.77 -84.83 74.66
C THR A 39 -19.22 -84.81 74.17
N ALA A 40 -19.55 -85.73 73.27
CA ALA A 40 -20.94 -85.91 72.82
C ALA A 40 -21.91 -86.26 73.97
N LEU A 41 -21.41 -86.77 75.09
CA LEU A 41 -22.24 -87.10 76.25
C LEU A 41 -22.67 -85.86 77.04
N ASP A 42 -21.90 -84.77 76.99
CA ASP A 42 -22.19 -83.54 77.74
C ASP A 42 -23.37 -82.77 77.15
N ASN A 43 -23.40 -82.68 75.81
CA ASN A 43 -24.53 -82.16 75.03
C ASN A 43 -24.33 -82.57 73.56
N PRO A 44 -25.01 -83.63 73.07
CA PRO A 44 -24.76 -84.15 71.74
C PRO A 44 -25.08 -83.12 70.65
N THR A 45 -26.15 -82.36 70.82
CA THR A 45 -26.57 -81.34 69.84
C THR A 45 -25.50 -80.26 69.68
N ASN A 46 -25.02 -79.67 70.78
CA ASN A 46 -24.01 -78.62 70.72
C ASN A 46 -22.65 -79.16 70.26
N PHE A 47 -22.25 -80.35 70.71
CA PHE A 47 -20.97 -80.97 70.35
C PHE A 47 -20.87 -81.25 68.84
N PHE A 48 -21.87 -81.94 68.28
CA PHE A 48 -21.87 -82.27 66.85
C PHE A 48 -22.12 -81.05 65.95
N THR A 49 -22.90 -80.07 66.42
CA THR A 49 -23.08 -78.80 65.68
C THR A 49 -21.77 -78.02 65.62
N ALA A 50 -21.07 -77.87 66.75
CA ALA A 50 -19.78 -77.19 66.81
C ALA A 50 -18.72 -77.89 65.95
N ALA A 51 -18.60 -79.22 66.05
CA ALA A 51 -17.70 -80.00 65.20
C ALA A 51 -18.02 -79.82 63.70
N SER A 52 -19.30 -79.80 63.32
CA SER A 52 -19.71 -79.54 61.93
C SER A 52 -19.36 -78.13 61.45
N LEU A 53 -19.48 -77.11 62.33
CA LEU A 53 -19.09 -75.73 62.01
C LEU A 53 -17.57 -75.61 61.84
N ASP A 54 -16.77 -76.28 62.66
CA ASP A 54 -15.30 -76.30 62.55
C ASP A 54 -14.82 -77.05 61.31
N SER A 55 -15.40 -78.22 61.01
CA SER A 55 -15.09 -78.94 59.76
C SER A 55 -15.38 -78.07 58.54
N ARG A 56 -16.55 -77.41 58.52
CA ARG A 56 -16.91 -76.50 57.45
C ARG A 56 -15.96 -75.29 57.36
N ALA A 57 -15.56 -74.71 58.49
CA ALA A 57 -14.59 -73.62 58.52
C ALA A 57 -13.23 -74.06 57.94
N SER A 58 -12.78 -75.28 58.25
CA SER A 58 -11.56 -75.86 57.68
C SER A 58 -11.68 -76.11 56.17
N ASP A 59 -12.83 -76.60 55.69
CA ASP A 59 -13.09 -76.82 54.27
C ASP A 59 -13.06 -75.49 53.49
N ILE A 60 -13.67 -74.43 54.03
CA ILE A 60 -13.61 -73.08 53.45
C ILE A 60 -12.17 -72.54 53.50
N ASN A 61 -11.39 -72.85 54.54
CA ASN A 61 -9.99 -72.43 54.62
C ASN A 61 -9.12 -73.06 53.53
N ASN A 62 -9.28 -74.36 53.26
CA ASN A 62 -8.59 -75.02 52.14
C ASN A 62 -9.00 -74.41 50.78
N LEU A 63 -10.25 -73.97 50.67
CA LEU A 63 -10.74 -73.28 49.48
C LEU A 63 -10.19 -71.86 49.34
N LEU A 64 -9.98 -71.18 50.48
CA LEU A 64 -9.41 -69.83 50.55
C LEU A 64 -8.01 -69.78 49.95
N ASP A 65 -7.20 -70.82 50.16
CA ASP A 65 -5.86 -70.95 49.54
C ASP A 65 -5.96 -71.04 48.01
N GLY A 66 -6.93 -71.80 47.50
CA GLY A 66 -7.22 -71.88 46.06
C GLY A 66 -7.69 -70.55 45.46
N ILE A 67 -8.54 -69.82 46.18
CA ILE A 67 -8.97 -68.45 45.82
C ILE A 67 -7.78 -67.48 45.85
N GLY A 68 -6.89 -67.59 46.85
CA GLY A 68 -5.67 -66.80 46.97
C GLY A 68 -4.70 -67.01 45.80
N ASN A 69 -4.52 -68.25 45.35
CA ASN A 69 -3.76 -68.56 44.13
C ASN A 69 -4.44 -67.96 42.88
N GLY A 70 -5.77 -68.01 42.82
CA GLY A 70 -6.55 -67.37 41.75
C GLY A 70 -6.34 -65.85 41.65
N VAL A 71 -6.28 -65.17 42.80
CA VAL A 71 -5.95 -63.73 42.90
C VAL A 71 -4.56 -63.47 42.31
N GLN A 72 -3.55 -64.28 42.65
CA GLN A 72 -2.18 -64.11 42.14
C GLN A 72 -2.07 -64.37 40.63
N ILE A 73 -2.77 -65.37 40.10
CA ILE A 73 -2.82 -65.66 38.65
C ILE A 73 -3.44 -64.49 37.89
N LEU A 74 -4.56 -63.94 38.39
CA LEU A 74 -5.19 -62.76 37.80
C LEU A 74 -4.30 -61.51 37.88
N GLN A 75 -3.56 -61.34 38.98
CA GLN A 75 -2.62 -60.23 39.16
C GLN A 75 -1.42 -60.36 38.20
N ALA A 76 -0.89 -61.56 38.00
CA ALA A 76 0.17 -61.85 37.03
C ALA A 76 -0.30 -61.56 35.60
N ALA A 77 -1.51 -61.99 35.24
CA ALA A 77 -2.10 -61.69 33.94
C ALA A 77 -2.31 -60.17 33.73
N ASN A 78 -2.81 -59.45 34.74
CA ASN A 78 -3.00 -58.00 34.63
C ASN A 78 -1.67 -57.24 34.53
N THR A 79 -0.63 -57.70 35.24
CA THR A 79 0.73 -57.17 35.12
C THR A 79 1.32 -57.44 33.73
N GLY A 80 1.12 -58.65 33.21
CA GLY A 80 1.47 -59.00 31.84
C GLY A 80 0.80 -58.08 30.82
N ILE A 81 -0.52 -57.88 30.90
CA ILE A 81 -1.25 -56.95 30.01
C ILE A 81 -0.74 -55.52 30.12
N THR A 82 -0.36 -55.07 31.33
CA THR A 82 0.24 -53.75 31.53
C THR A 82 1.58 -53.63 30.78
N SER A 83 2.43 -54.64 30.86
CA SER A 83 3.70 -54.68 30.12
C SER A 83 3.48 -54.77 28.61
N LEU A 84 2.52 -55.58 28.14
CA LEU A 84 2.15 -55.68 26.72
C LEU A 84 1.65 -54.33 26.18
N ASN A 85 0.83 -53.59 26.94
CA ASN A 85 0.40 -52.25 26.52
C ASN A 85 1.59 -51.30 26.34
N LYS A 86 2.58 -51.31 27.25
CA LYS A 86 3.79 -50.50 27.11
C LYS A 86 4.59 -50.86 25.86
N LEU A 87 4.72 -52.15 25.54
CA LEU A 87 5.39 -52.61 24.33
C LEU A 87 4.63 -52.19 23.05
N VAL A 88 3.30 -52.33 23.04
CA VAL A 88 2.47 -51.84 21.93
C VAL A 88 2.60 -50.32 21.76
N ASP A 89 2.67 -49.56 22.85
CA ASP A 89 2.87 -48.11 22.79
C ASP A 89 4.28 -47.76 22.28
N SER A 90 5.33 -48.52 22.64
CA SER A 90 6.67 -48.40 22.02
C SER A 90 6.62 -48.68 20.52
N ALA A 91 5.91 -49.73 20.09
CA ALA A 91 5.73 -50.05 18.68
C ALA A 91 5.00 -48.92 17.91
N LYS A 92 3.99 -48.28 18.53
CA LYS A 92 3.34 -47.09 17.98
C LYS A 92 4.31 -45.92 17.86
N SER A 93 5.20 -45.74 18.82
CA SER A 93 6.22 -44.68 18.75
C SER A 93 7.13 -44.89 17.54
N ILE A 94 7.55 -46.13 17.27
CA ILE A 94 8.37 -46.47 16.10
C ILE A 94 7.60 -46.20 14.79
N ALA A 95 6.32 -46.59 14.71
CA ALA A 95 5.48 -46.30 13.55
C ALA A 95 5.30 -44.78 13.32
N ASN A 96 5.10 -44.00 14.39
CA ASN A 96 5.02 -42.54 14.28
C ASN A 96 6.36 -41.91 13.88
N GLN A 97 7.49 -42.48 14.30
CA GLN A 97 8.82 -42.05 13.86
C GLN A 97 9.01 -42.35 12.36
N ALA A 98 8.51 -43.47 11.87
CA ALA A 98 8.50 -43.76 10.44
C ALA A 98 7.65 -42.73 9.67
N LEU A 99 6.51 -42.29 10.22
CA LEU A 99 5.67 -41.27 9.59
C LEU A 99 6.36 -39.88 9.52
N GLN A 100 7.20 -39.55 10.50
CA GLN A 100 7.97 -38.29 10.53
C GLN A 100 9.26 -38.33 9.69
N THR A 101 9.76 -39.52 9.38
CA THR A 101 10.91 -39.68 8.48
C THR A 101 10.49 -39.29 7.06
N VAL A 102 11.41 -38.75 6.25
CA VAL A 102 11.14 -38.47 4.83
C VAL A 102 10.59 -39.73 4.15
N ALA A 103 9.59 -39.59 3.27
CA ALA A 103 9.05 -40.72 2.51
C ALA A 103 10.18 -41.46 1.78
N GLY A 104 10.04 -42.77 1.51
CA GLY A 104 11.11 -43.58 0.91
C GLY A 104 11.54 -43.18 -0.52
N TYR A 105 11.10 -42.02 -1.02
CA TYR A 105 11.27 -41.57 -2.40
C TYR A 105 11.64 -40.09 -2.43
N ALA A 106 12.74 -39.77 -3.12
CA ALA A 106 13.26 -38.42 -3.28
C ALA A 106 12.40 -37.60 -4.25
N THR A 107 11.88 -38.25 -5.29
CA THR A 107 10.87 -37.68 -6.18
C THR A 107 9.71 -38.66 -6.30
N LYS A 108 8.49 -38.12 -6.17
CA LYS A 108 7.25 -38.87 -6.36
C LYS A 108 6.93 -38.96 -7.85
N SER A 109 6.03 -39.88 -8.21
CA SER A 109 5.50 -39.89 -9.57
C SER A 109 4.85 -38.55 -9.86
N ASN A 110 5.22 -37.94 -11.00
CA ASN A 110 4.75 -36.62 -11.37
C ASN A 110 4.61 -36.46 -12.89
N VAL A 111 3.76 -35.51 -13.28
CA VAL A 111 3.64 -34.95 -14.62
C VAL A 111 3.77 -33.44 -14.51
N SER A 112 4.33 -32.79 -15.53
CA SER A 112 4.47 -31.33 -15.53
C SER A 112 4.27 -30.73 -16.90
N ALA A 113 3.77 -29.49 -16.94
CA ALA A 113 3.66 -28.68 -18.14
C ALA A 113 3.96 -27.21 -17.79
N THR A 114 4.50 -26.47 -18.75
CA THR A 114 4.74 -25.03 -18.59
C THR A 114 3.55 -24.25 -19.12
N ILE A 115 2.96 -23.41 -18.27
CA ILE A 115 1.88 -22.51 -18.62
C ILE A 115 2.45 -21.09 -18.58
N SER A 116 2.76 -20.52 -19.74
CA SER A 116 3.34 -19.18 -19.82
C SER A 116 2.47 -18.14 -19.12
N GLY A 117 3.07 -17.35 -18.22
CA GLY A 117 2.39 -16.30 -17.44
C GLY A 117 1.48 -16.78 -16.31
N ALA A 118 1.41 -18.09 -16.04
CA ALA A 118 0.63 -18.60 -14.92
C ALA A 118 1.35 -18.37 -13.58
N THR A 119 0.55 -18.16 -12.54
CA THR A 119 1.00 -18.01 -11.15
C THR A 119 0.13 -18.85 -10.23
N ALA A 120 0.50 -18.94 -8.95
CA ALA A 120 -0.33 -19.62 -7.95
C ALA A 120 -1.78 -19.06 -7.86
N ASP A 121 -1.99 -17.78 -8.16
CA ASP A 121 -3.30 -17.12 -8.08
C ASP A 121 -4.13 -17.26 -9.38
N ASP A 122 -3.46 -17.36 -10.53
CA ASP A 122 -4.13 -17.60 -11.83
C ASP A 122 -3.31 -18.57 -12.70
N LEU A 123 -3.82 -19.80 -12.79
CA LEU A 123 -3.26 -20.90 -13.58
C LEU A 123 -3.62 -20.80 -15.07
N ARG A 124 -4.41 -19.82 -15.50
CA ARG A 124 -4.91 -19.78 -16.88
C ARG A 124 -3.89 -19.30 -17.91
N GLY A 125 -2.77 -18.73 -17.45
CA GLY A 125 -1.67 -18.22 -18.27
C GLY A 125 -1.75 -16.73 -18.58
N THR A 126 -0.90 -16.24 -19.49
CA THR A 126 -0.81 -14.83 -19.89
C THR A 126 -2.16 -14.30 -20.35
N GLN A 127 -2.67 -13.29 -19.64
CA GLN A 127 -3.84 -12.52 -20.08
C GLN A 127 -3.41 -11.52 -21.15
N SER A 128 -4.14 -11.49 -22.25
CA SER A 128 -3.91 -10.51 -23.32
C SER A 128 -4.86 -9.35 -23.14
N PHE A 129 -4.34 -8.14 -23.06
CA PHE A 129 -5.16 -6.93 -23.00
C PHE A 129 -5.44 -6.42 -24.40
N SER A 130 -6.64 -5.88 -24.59
CA SER A 130 -7.08 -5.22 -25.82
C SER A 130 -7.52 -3.80 -25.52
N ASN A 131 -7.42 -2.93 -26.51
CA ASN A 131 -7.85 -1.55 -26.39
C ASN A 131 -9.37 -1.50 -26.18
N ALA A 132 -9.81 -0.87 -25.09
CA ALA A 132 -11.20 -0.50 -24.87
C ALA A 132 -11.38 1.00 -25.12
N VAL A 133 -12.64 1.42 -25.25
CA VAL A 133 -13.01 2.82 -25.47
C VAL A 133 -14.00 3.25 -24.41
N ALA A 134 -13.65 4.30 -23.67
CA ALA A 134 -14.50 4.96 -22.70
C ALA A 134 -15.14 6.19 -23.35
N SER A 135 -16.39 6.50 -23.01
CA SER A 135 -17.06 7.69 -23.55
C SER A 135 -17.28 8.73 -22.47
N SER A 136 -16.94 9.99 -22.75
CA SER A 136 -17.28 11.14 -21.91
C SER A 136 -18.76 11.51 -22.04
N ASN A 137 -19.20 12.50 -21.26
CA ASN A 137 -20.43 13.22 -21.60
C ASN A 137 -20.28 13.97 -22.92
N VAL A 138 -21.42 14.30 -23.54
CA VAL A 138 -21.46 15.17 -24.72
C VAL A 138 -20.96 16.56 -24.32
N VAL A 139 -19.93 17.04 -25.01
CA VAL A 139 -19.53 18.45 -24.99
C VAL A 139 -20.18 19.19 -26.16
N PHE A 140 -20.50 20.46 -25.94
CA PHE A 140 -21.16 21.33 -26.92
C PHE A 140 -20.22 22.45 -27.35
N ASP A 141 -20.40 22.96 -28.56
CA ASP A 141 -19.74 24.17 -29.04
C ASP A 141 -20.54 25.43 -28.63
N GLY A 142 -19.96 26.61 -28.86
CA GLY A 142 -20.72 27.86 -28.74
C GLY A 142 -20.90 28.35 -27.32
N SER A 143 -22.05 28.94 -27.02
CA SER A 143 -22.37 29.37 -25.65
C SER A 143 -22.61 28.17 -24.74
N ALA A 144 -22.29 28.30 -23.45
CA ALA A 144 -22.56 27.26 -22.47
C ALA A 144 -24.05 26.84 -22.51
N GLY A 145 -24.30 25.54 -22.71
CA GLY A 145 -25.65 25.00 -22.92
C GLY A 145 -26.14 25.03 -24.38
N GLY A 146 -25.25 25.27 -25.34
CA GLY A 146 -25.55 25.21 -26.78
C GLY A 146 -26.12 23.86 -27.24
N ALA A 147 -26.79 23.85 -28.39
CA ALA A 147 -27.46 22.66 -28.93
C ALA A 147 -26.59 21.85 -29.91
N THR A 148 -25.47 22.42 -30.37
CA THR A 148 -24.58 21.79 -31.35
C THR A 148 -23.44 21.07 -30.64
N THR A 149 -23.25 19.80 -30.96
CA THR A 149 -22.22 18.96 -30.34
C THR A 149 -20.84 19.34 -30.86
N ALA A 150 -19.86 19.44 -29.97
CA ALA A 150 -18.51 19.83 -30.36
C ALA A 150 -17.83 18.82 -31.30
N SER A 151 -16.92 19.32 -32.11
CA SER A 151 -16.14 18.60 -33.11
C SER A 151 -14.63 18.61 -32.79
N GLY A 152 -13.85 17.78 -33.51
CA GLY A 152 -12.39 17.74 -33.35
C GLY A 152 -11.69 19.04 -33.70
N SER A 153 -12.30 19.90 -34.53
CA SER A 153 -11.74 21.19 -34.94
C SER A 153 -12.05 22.34 -33.98
N ASP A 154 -12.94 22.14 -33.01
CA ASP A 154 -13.34 23.23 -32.14
C ASP A 154 -12.19 23.64 -31.22
N LEU A 155 -12.03 24.95 -31.07
CA LEU A 155 -10.95 25.57 -30.33
C LEU A 155 -11.20 25.45 -28.82
N LEU A 156 -10.12 25.15 -28.09
CA LEU A 156 -10.10 25.13 -26.63
C LEU A 156 -10.05 26.55 -26.04
N GLY A 157 -9.48 27.48 -26.80
CA GLY A 157 -9.50 28.91 -26.56
C GLY A 157 -10.80 29.56 -27.03
N GLY A 158 -11.09 30.74 -26.50
CA GLY A 158 -12.24 31.55 -26.89
C GLY A 158 -11.89 32.64 -27.89
N VAL A 159 -12.89 33.43 -28.26
CA VAL A 159 -12.72 34.65 -29.03
C VAL A 159 -12.09 35.72 -28.15
N ALA A 160 -11.04 36.37 -28.68
CA ALA A 160 -10.35 37.45 -27.97
C ALA A 160 -11.29 38.62 -27.71
N VAL A 161 -11.17 39.21 -26.54
CA VAL A 161 -11.97 40.36 -26.07
C VAL A 161 -11.05 41.53 -25.78
N SER A 162 -11.62 42.73 -25.70
CA SER A 162 -10.85 43.93 -25.43
C SER A 162 -11.41 44.76 -24.27
N ILE A 163 -10.52 45.48 -23.61
CA ILE A 163 -10.83 46.60 -22.72
C ILE A 163 -10.32 47.85 -23.43
N ALA A 164 -11.25 48.72 -23.81
CA ALA A 164 -10.93 49.97 -24.49
C ALA A 164 -11.27 51.18 -23.62
N ALA A 165 -10.49 52.24 -23.75
CA ALA A 165 -10.84 53.54 -23.19
C ALA A 165 -12.17 54.03 -23.78
N ALA A 166 -13.07 54.53 -22.93
CA ALA A 166 -14.40 54.97 -23.36
C ALA A 166 -14.36 56.24 -24.23
N THR A 167 -13.35 57.07 -24.04
CA THR A 167 -13.12 58.34 -24.74
C THR A 167 -11.65 58.52 -25.03
N ALA A 168 -11.32 59.33 -26.05
CA ALA A 168 -9.94 59.62 -26.38
C ALA A 168 -9.22 60.28 -25.20
N VAL A 169 -8.06 59.74 -24.85
CA VAL A 169 -7.17 60.28 -23.83
C VAL A 169 -6.22 61.26 -24.48
N THR A 170 -6.06 62.42 -23.85
CA THR A 170 -5.10 63.44 -24.24
C THR A 170 -3.96 63.49 -23.23
N ALA A 171 -2.72 63.58 -23.71
CA ALA A 171 -1.56 63.89 -22.90
C ALA A 171 -1.16 65.36 -23.06
N LEU A 172 -0.44 65.87 -22.07
CA LEU A 172 0.28 67.13 -22.20
C LEU A 172 1.43 66.92 -23.20
N GLY A 173 1.43 67.68 -24.29
CA GLY A 173 2.45 67.62 -25.34
C GLY A 173 3.55 68.65 -25.11
N ALA A 174 4.81 68.25 -25.36
CA ALA A 174 5.91 69.21 -25.40
C ALA A 174 5.71 70.18 -26.58
N ALA A 175 5.76 71.48 -26.30
CA ALA A 175 5.69 72.52 -27.32
C ALA A 175 7.09 72.83 -27.88
N ASP A 176 7.16 73.11 -29.18
CA ASP A 176 8.33 73.74 -29.79
C ASP A 176 8.29 75.24 -29.51
N ASN A 177 9.36 75.77 -28.91
CA ASN A 177 9.47 77.18 -28.54
C ASN A 177 10.57 77.85 -29.35
N THR A 178 10.36 79.13 -29.65
CA THR A 178 11.29 79.94 -30.45
C THR A 178 11.90 81.05 -29.62
N ALA A 179 13.17 81.32 -29.86
CA ALA A 179 13.82 82.54 -29.40
C ALA A 179 14.61 83.19 -30.53
N LEU A 180 14.52 84.52 -30.60
CA LEU A 180 15.23 85.34 -31.57
C LEU A 180 16.45 85.98 -30.92
N GLY A 181 17.60 85.84 -31.57
CA GLY A 181 18.78 86.64 -31.26
C GLY A 181 18.62 88.12 -31.66
N SER A 182 19.67 88.88 -31.38
CA SER A 182 19.93 90.22 -31.91
C SER A 182 20.36 90.15 -33.37
N ALA A 183 20.22 91.26 -34.09
CA ALA A 183 20.58 91.32 -35.50
C ALA A 183 22.11 91.23 -35.68
N LEU A 184 22.53 90.27 -36.50
CA LEU A 184 23.88 90.08 -37.01
C LEU A 184 24.06 90.84 -38.32
N THR A 185 25.28 91.34 -38.54
CA THR A 185 25.66 92.06 -39.75
C THR A 185 26.91 91.47 -40.39
N VAL A 186 27.08 91.70 -41.69
CA VAL A 186 28.25 91.31 -42.48
C VAL A 186 28.74 92.46 -43.36
N GLY A 187 30.05 92.50 -43.66
CA GLY A 187 30.64 93.50 -44.55
C GLY A 187 30.67 94.94 -44.01
N THR A 188 30.67 95.92 -44.91
CA THR A 188 30.61 97.36 -44.56
C THR A 188 29.23 97.73 -43.99
N ALA A 189 29.19 98.57 -42.95
CA ALA A 189 28.06 98.85 -42.06
C ALA A 189 26.63 98.68 -42.64
N SER A 190 25.79 97.95 -41.89
CA SER A 190 24.35 97.70 -42.08
C SER A 190 23.89 96.57 -43.04
N GLY A 191 24.76 95.75 -43.61
CA GLY A 191 24.33 94.53 -44.32
C GLY A 191 23.84 93.45 -43.34
N ALA A 192 22.56 93.09 -43.36
CA ALA A 192 22.01 92.04 -42.50
C ALA A 192 22.56 90.65 -42.90
N ALA A 193 23.01 89.87 -41.92
CA ALA A 193 23.47 88.51 -42.17
C ALA A 193 22.32 87.63 -42.69
N THR A 194 22.64 86.73 -43.62
CA THR A 194 21.72 85.72 -44.16
C THR A 194 22.20 84.33 -43.80
N GLY A 195 21.35 83.31 -43.99
CA GLY A 195 21.74 81.92 -43.76
C GLY A 195 23.00 81.47 -44.54
N THR A 196 23.31 82.10 -45.68
CA THR A 196 24.48 81.82 -46.51
C THR A 196 25.71 82.67 -46.15
N SER A 197 25.59 83.59 -45.19
CA SER A 197 26.71 84.38 -44.71
C SER A 197 27.66 83.50 -43.91
N LYS A 198 28.97 83.63 -44.13
CA LYS A 198 29.96 82.86 -43.39
C LYS A 198 30.06 83.33 -41.95
N ILE A 199 30.35 82.41 -41.03
CA ILE A 199 30.60 82.73 -39.62
C ILE A 199 31.78 83.71 -39.49
N SER A 200 32.80 83.55 -40.34
CA SER A 200 33.97 84.44 -40.43
C SER A 200 33.65 85.86 -40.87
N ASP A 201 32.52 86.10 -41.53
CA ASP A 201 32.19 87.40 -42.13
C ASP A 201 31.36 88.30 -41.20
N LEU A 202 30.97 87.77 -40.04
CA LEU A 202 30.19 88.47 -39.04
C LEU A 202 30.95 89.68 -38.48
N THR A 203 30.28 90.82 -38.42
CA THR A 203 30.75 92.08 -37.83
C THR A 203 29.83 92.53 -36.70
N ASN A 204 30.31 93.46 -35.87
CA ASN A 204 29.54 94.09 -34.79
C ASN A 204 28.63 95.24 -35.29
N GLY A 205 28.50 95.41 -36.61
CA GLY A 205 27.71 96.49 -37.23
C GLY A 205 28.36 97.88 -37.20
N LEU A 206 29.48 98.05 -36.49
CA LEU A 206 30.19 99.32 -36.32
C LEU A 206 31.46 99.40 -37.17
N THR A 207 32.07 98.27 -37.50
CA THR A 207 33.32 98.20 -38.27
C THR A 207 33.21 97.24 -39.46
N ALA A 208 33.96 97.51 -40.52
CA ALA A 208 34.09 96.60 -41.67
C ALA A 208 34.95 95.36 -41.35
N THR A 209 35.66 95.35 -40.23
CA THR A 209 36.44 94.21 -39.75
C THR A 209 35.53 93.18 -39.11
N ALA A 210 35.71 91.91 -39.47
CA ALA A 210 34.99 90.79 -38.86
C ALA A 210 35.28 90.72 -37.36
N THR A 211 34.23 90.62 -36.56
CA THR A 211 34.29 90.48 -35.10
C THR A 211 33.51 89.25 -34.62
N GLY A 212 33.16 88.33 -35.53
CA GLY A 212 32.53 87.05 -35.24
C GLY A 212 33.41 86.11 -34.40
N PRO A 213 32.93 84.88 -34.10
CA PRO A 213 33.72 83.87 -33.40
C PRO A 213 35.10 83.66 -34.03
N ALA A 214 36.11 83.43 -33.19
CA ALA A 214 37.48 83.13 -33.60
C ALA A 214 37.80 81.64 -33.47
N ALA A 215 38.86 81.18 -34.12
CA ALA A 215 39.29 79.78 -33.99
C ALA A 215 39.71 79.50 -32.54
N GLY A 216 39.14 78.45 -31.95
CA GLY A 216 39.30 78.11 -30.53
C GLY A 216 38.17 78.64 -29.63
N ASP A 217 37.34 79.56 -30.11
CA ASP A 217 36.09 79.90 -29.41
C ASP A 217 35.19 78.66 -29.37
N ALA A 218 34.36 78.53 -28.32
CA ALA A 218 33.44 77.43 -28.17
C ALA A 218 32.14 77.86 -27.50
N ILE A 219 31.05 77.22 -27.89
CA ILE A 219 29.76 77.29 -27.21
C ILE A 219 29.35 75.90 -26.76
N THR A 220 28.60 75.79 -25.67
CA THR A 220 28.03 74.55 -25.17
C THR A 220 26.54 74.57 -25.41
N VAL A 221 26.01 73.59 -26.15
CA VAL A 221 24.58 73.38 -26.40
C VAL A 221 24.16 72.13 -25.65
N ASN A 222 23.23 72.26 -24.70
CA ASN A 222 22.69 71.16 -23.87
C ASN A 222 23.78 70.22 -23.32
N GLY A 223 24.87 70.79 -22.80
CA GLY A 223 25.99 70.06 -22.19
C GLY A 223 27.02 69.48 -23.17
N LYS A 224 26.87 69.69 -24.48
CA LYS A 224 27.83 69.29 -25.53
C LYS A 224 28.45 70.51 -26.18
N THR A 225 29.70 70.42 -26.62
CA THR A 225 30.45 71.61 -27.08
C THR A 225 30.49 71.70 -28.60
N ILE A 226 30.27 72.89 -29.16
CA ILE A 226 30.65 73.27 -30.52
C ILE A 226 31.93 74.10 -30.44
N THR A 227 33.02 73.60 -31.01
CA THR A 227 34.30 74.32 -31.10
C THR A 227 34.49 74.91 -32.49
N PHE A 228 34.76 76.21 -32.58
CA PHE A 228 35.02 76.88 -33.85
C PHE A 228 36.47 76.63 -34.32
N THR A 229 36.65 76.12 -35.53
CA THR A 229 37.97 75.88 -36.15
C THR A 229 38.23 76.85 -37.30
N THR A 230 39.49 76.98 -37.74
CA THR A 230 39.84 77.90 -38.84
C THR A 230 39.11 77.61 -40.15
N ALA A 231 38.90 76.33 -40.46
CA ALA A 231 38.10 75.89 -41.61
C ALA A 231 37.54 74.46 -41.38
N GLY A 232 36.57 74.05 -42.20
CA GLY A 232 36.06 72.67 -42.29
C GLY A 232 34.58 72.50 -41.96
N ALA A 233 33.95 71.47 -42.53
CA ALA A 233 32.53 71.18 -42.30
C ALA A 233 32.22 70.80 -40.85
N ALA A 234 30.99 71.05 -40.41
CA ALA A 234 30.50 70.63 -39.10
C ALA A 234 30.61 69.10 -38.95
N LYS A 235 31.29 68.63 -37.90
CA LYS A 235 31.55 67.20 -37.67
C LYS A 235 31.44 66.85 -36.19
N ALA A 236 30.71 65.78 -35.87
CA ALA A 236 30.59 65.24 -34.52
C ALA A 236 31.76 64.30 -34.15
N ASP A 237 32.15 64.28 -32.88
CA ASP A 237 32.95 63.22 -32.25
C ASP A 237 32.06 62.08 -31.69
N SER A 238 32.68 61.06 -31.09
CA SER A 238 31.99 59.92 -30.48
C SER A 238 31.18 60.30 -29.24
N GLU A 239 31.50 61.44 -28.62
CA GLU A 239 30.84 61.97 -27.43
C GLU A 239 29.72 62.96 -27.79
N GLY A 240 29.51 63.26 -29.07
CA GLY A 240 28.48 64.17 -29.58
C GLY A 240 28.83 65.66 -29.51
N ASN A 241 30.11 66.01 -29.28
CA ASN A 241 30.59 67.37 -29.47
C ASN A 241 30.88 67.62 -30.95
N TYR A 242 30.77 68.87 -31.38
CA TYR A 242 30.99 69.26 -32.77
C TYR A 242 32.19 70.18 -32.93
N THR A 243 32.90 70.05 -34.04
CA THR A 243 33.78 71.09 -34.57
C THR A 243 33.14 71.70 -35.81
N ILE A 244 33.18 73.03 -35.96
CA ILE A 244 32.68 73.73 -37.15
C ILE A 244 33.68 74.79 -37.59
N GLY A 245 34.02 74.82 -38.87
CA GLY A 245 34.89 75.81 -39.47
C GLY A 245 34.24 77.19 -39.55
N LEU A 246 35.02 78.24 -39.34
CA LEU A 246 34.57 79.63 -39.51
C LEU A 246 34.22 79.96 -40.97
N ASP A 247 34.70 79.17 -41.93
CA ASP A 247 34.38 79.28 -43.36
C ASP A 247 32.97 78.75 -43.72
N GLN A 248 32.31 78.08 -42.78
CA GLN A 248 30.95 77.58 -42.91
C GLN A 248 29.93 78.71 -42.76
N ASP A 249 28.73 78.50 -43.31
CA ASP A 249 27.63 79.46 -43.23
C ASP A 249 26.81 79.36 -41.94
N LEU A 250 26.04 80.40 -41.63
CA LEU A 250 25.19 80.43 -40.44
C LEU A 250 24.11 79.33 -40.47
N THR A 251 23.68 78.89 -41.65
CA THR A 251 22.76 77.75 -41.79
C THR A 251 23.40 76.44 -41.31
N ALA A 252 24.68 76.22 -41.59
CA ALA A 252 25.41 75.08 -41.07
C ALA A 252 25.51 75.13 -39.54
N LEU A 253 25.67 76.31 -38.94
CA LEU A 253 25.67 76.50 -37.50
C LEU A 253 24.28 76.20 -36.89
N THR A 254 23.19 76.76 -37.42
CA THR A 254 21.84 76.50 -36.91
C THR A 254 21.45 75.03 -37.06
N LYS A 255 21.81 74.37 -38.18
CA LYS A 255 21.62 72.92 -38.36
C LYS A 255 22.43 72.09 -37.38
N THR A 256 23.64 72.53 -37.02
CA THR A 256 24.47 71.84 -36.02
C THR A 256 23.84 71.93 -34.64
N ILE A 257 23.31 73.11 -34.27
CA ILE A 257 22.55 73.32 -33.03
C ILE A 257 21.28 72.47 -33.01
N ASP A 258 20.52 72.43 -34.10
CA ASP A 258 19.32 71.58 -34.22
C ASP A 258 19.66 70.10 -34.08
N ALA A 259 20.72 69.63 -34.74
CA ALA A 259 21.17 68.24 -34.65
C ALA A 259 21.57 67.88 -33.21
N MET A 260 22.28 68.76 -32.51
CA MET A 260 22.65 68.55 -31.10
C MET A 260 21.45 68.56 -30.16
N ASN A 261 20.41 69.32 -30.48
CA ASN A 261 19.17 69.38 -29.71
C ASN A 261 18.11 68.36 -30.18
N ASN A 262 18.46 67.48 -31.13
CA ASN A 262 17.53 66.56 -31.80
C ASN A 262 16.26 67.23 -32.35
N ASN A 263 16.35 68.51 -32.72
CA ASN A 263 15.26 69.25 -33.33
C ASN A 263 15.07 68.81 -34.78
N THR A 264 14.03 68.01 -35.02
CA THR A 264 13.74 67.42 -36.33
C THR A 264 12.45 67.95 -36.95
N THR A 265 11.65 68.71 -36.20
CA THR A 265 10.32 69.16 -36.62
C THR A 265 10.32 70.58 -37.17
N ASN A 266 11.11 71.49 -36.58
CA ASN A 266 11.09 72.91 -36.90
C ASN A 266 12.53 73.44 -37.00
N ALA A 267 13.09 73.51 -38.20
CA ALA A 267 14.49 73.92 -38.37
C ALA A 267 14.73 75.36 -37.85
N SER A 268 15.82 75.53 -37.10
CA SER A 268 16.34 76.84 -36.72
C SER A 268 16.88 77.58 -37.96
N THR A 269 16.58 78.88 -38.06
CA THR A 269 16.85 79.68 -39.28
C THR A 269 17.58 80.98 -38.98
N VAL A 270 17.99 81.68 -40.04
CA VAL A 270 18.51 83.04 -39.98
C VAL A 270 17.53 83.95 -40.70
N THR A 271 16.75 84.73 -39.94
CA THR A 271 15.68 85.59 -40.47
C THR A 271 15.92 87.04 -40.07
N GLY A 272 15.98 87.96 -41.05
CA GLY A 272 16.17 89.39 -40.78
C GLY A 272 17.48 89.73 -40.05
N GLY A 273 18.56 88.97 -40.32
CA GLY A 273 19.84 89.11 -39.62
C GLY A 273 19.90 88.39 -38.26
N LYS A 274 18.82 87.79 -37.78
CA LYS A 274 18.78 87.19 -36.43
C LYS A 274 18.86 85.67 -36.52
N LEU A 275 19.58 85.04 -35.58
CA LEU A 275 19.45 83.60 -35.34
C LEU A 275 18.10 83.35 -34.66
N GLU A 276 17.22 82.62 -35.35
CA GLU A 276 15.95 82.14 -34.83
C GLU A 276 16.10 80.67 -34.46
N LEU A 277 16.27 80.43 -33.16
CA LEU A 277 16.56 79.10 -32.63
C LEU A 277 15.29 78.48 -32.07
N HIS A 278 15.03 77.25 -32.48
CA HIS A 278 13.90 76.44 -32.04
C HIS A 278 14.37 75.39 -31.03
N SER A 279 13.60 75.20 -29.96
CA SER A 279 13.85 74.16 -28.97
C SER A 279 13.49 72.76 -29.50
N GLY A 280 12.70 72.68 -30.57
CA GLY A 280 12.15 71.43 -31.07
C GLY A 280 11.07 70.86 -30.14
N THR A 281 10.40 69.82 -30.62
CA THR A 281 9.45 69.06 -29.79
C THR A 281 10.25 68.07 -28.93
N ASN A 282 10.35 68.32 -27.61
CA ASN A 282 10.88 67.43 -26.55
C ASN A 282 12.23 67.78 -25.88
N SER A 283 12.77 69.00 -25.94
CA SER A 283 13.88 69.44 -25.04
C SER A 283 13.97 70.96 -24.96
N PRO A 284 14.29 71.57 -23.79
CA PRO A 284 14.69 72.98 -23.75
C PRO A 284 16.03 73.16 -24.48
N LEU A 285 16.21 74.26 -25.20
CA LEU A 285 17.50 74.59 -25.83
C LEU A 285 18.27 75.54 -24.93
N THR A 286 19.38 75.07 -24.38
CA THR A 286 20.29 75.86 -23.57
C THR A 286 21.63 75.99 -24.29
N ILE A 287 22.07 77.22 -24.52
CA ILE A 287 23.37 77.53 -25.11
C ILE A 287 24.16 78.40 -24.14
N SER A 288 25.37 78.00 -23.80
CA SER A 288 26.30 78.79 -22.97
C SER A 288 27.67 78.91 -23.66
N ASP A 289 28.57 79.72 -23.13
CA ASP A 289 29.99 79.67 -23.51
C ASP A 289 30.90 79.64 -22.27
N ASN A 290 32.16 79.30 -22.51
CA ASN A 290 33.19 79.27 -21.46
C ASN A 290 33.87 80.64 -21.27
N ALA A 291 33.40 81.68 -21.96
CA ALA A 291 34.00 83.01 -22.04
C ALA A 291 33.11 84.11 -21.43
N GLY A 292 32.14 83.73 -20.59
CA GLY A 292 31.27 84.67 -19.88
C GLY A 292 30.22 85.38 -20.75
N GLY A 293 29.83 84.78 -21.88
CA GLY A 293 28.85 85.32 -22.85
C GLY A 293 29.47 86.02 -24.06
N ALA A 294 30.80 86.08 -24.15
CA ALA A 294 31.50 86.81 -25.22
C ALA A 294 31.28 86.18 -26.60
N VAL A 295 31.23 84.86 -26.71
CA VAL A 295 31.02 84.15 -28.00
C VAL A 295 29.54 84.21 -28.37
N LEU A 296 28.64 84.10 -27.39
CA LEU A 296 27.20 84.27 -27.59
C LEU A 296 26.87 85.67 -28.14
N ALA A 297 27.49 86.70 -27.59
CA ALA A 297 27.32 88.08 -28.06
C ALA A 297 27.75 88.24 -29.52
N LYS A 298 28.86 87.63 -29.94
CA LYS A 298 29.33 87.63 -31.35
C LYS A 298 28.37 86.92 -32.30
N LEU A 299 27.59 85.98 -31.79
CA LEU A 299 26.52 85.26 -32.51
C LEU A 299 25.16 85.95 -32.35
N GLY A 300 25.08 87.11 -31.70
CA GLY A 300 23.83 87.82 -31.49
C GLY A 300 22.90 87.16 -30.47
N LEU A 301 23.34 86.14 -29.73
CA LEU A 301 22.54 85.41 -28.75
C LEU A 301 22.57 86.05 -27.34
N GLY A 302 22.76 87.37 -27.25
CA GLY A 302 22.77 88.15 -26.00
C GLY A 302 24.10 88.10 -25.22
N GLY A 303 24.31 89.04 -24.29
CA GLY A 303 25.56 89.22 -23.51
C GLY A 303 25.57 88.58 -22.12
N SER A 304 24.68 87.61 -21.86
CA SER A 304 24.62 86.83 -20.63
C SER A 304 25.44 85.54 -20.75
N THR A 305 25.82 84.90 -19.65
CA THR A 305 26.59 83.63 -19.64
C THR A 305 25.85 82.44 -20.28
N GLU A 306 24.55 82.59 -20.54
CA GLU A 306 23.66 81.53 -21.02
C GLU A 306 22.48 82.15 -21.81
N PHE A 307 22.19 81.60 -22.99
CA PHE A 307 21.01 81.85 -23.81
C PHE A 307 20.07 80.64 -23.71
N LYS A 308 18.85 80.87 -23.23
CA LYS A 308 17.83 79.84 -23.06
C LYS A 308 16.66 80.08 -23.98
N VAL A 309 16.27 79.03 -24.69
CA VAL A 309 14.92 78.89 -25.24
C VAL A 309 14.18 78.02 -24.24
N ASP A 310 13.57 78.68 -23.26
CA ASP A 310 12.92 78.02 -22.13
C ASP A 310 11.66 77.27 -22.58
N THR A 311 11.37 76.16 -21.94
CA THR A 311 10.10 75.44 -22.08
C THR A 311 9.05 76.10 -21.18
N ALA A 312 8.14 76.91 -21.75
CA ALA A 312 6.88 77.18 -21.06
C ALA A 312 6.13 75.85 -20.82
N ALA A 313 5.31 75.80 -19.77
CA ALA A 313 4.49 74.63 -19.43
C ALA A 313 3.76 74.10 -20.68
N ALA A 314 3.72 72.78 -20.87
CA ALA A 314 3.04 72.12 -21.97
C ALA A 314 1.60 72.63 -22.14
N THR A 315 1.35 73.50 -23.13
CA THR A 315 0.01 74.02 -23.46
C THR A 315 -0.63 73.27 -24.63
N ALA A 316 0.14 72.49 -25.38
CA ALA A 316 -0.39 71.67 -26.47
C ALA A 316 -0.97 70.37 -25.90
N SER A 317 -2.22 70.07 -26.23
CA SER A 317 -2.87 68.80 -25.89
C SER A 317 -2.99 67.96 -27.15
N ALA A 318 -2.45 66.75 -27.13
CA ALA A 318 -2.55 65.80 -28.23
C ALA A 318 -3.13 64.47 -27.74
N ASN A 319 -3.90 63.81 -28.60
CA ASN A 319 -4.34 62.45 -28.33
C ASN A 319 -3.11 61.55 -28.15
N ILE A 320 -3.15 60.69 -27.14
CA ILE A 320 -2.06 59.75 -26.92
C ILE A 320 -1.92 58.76 -28.08
N SER A 321 -0.71 58.30 -28.32
CA SER A 321 -0.35 57.28 -29.31
C SER A 321 0.60 56.27 -28.68
N ALA A 322 0.98 55.23 -29.43
CA ALA A 322 1.99 54.28 -28.97
C ALA A 322 3.35 54.95 -28.68
N SER A 323 3.67 56.10 -29.31
CA SER A 323 4.92 56.83 -29.08
C SER A 323 4.83 57.86 -27.94
N THR A 324 3.66 58.07 -27.34
CA THR A 324 3.52 58.96 -26.18
C THR A 324 4.37 58.45 -25.02
N GLN A 325 5.25 59.30 -24.49
CA GLN A 325 6.09 58.98 -23.32
C GLN A 325 5.22 58.83 -22.06
N LEU A 326 5.55 57.87 -21.20
CA LEU A 326 4.80 57.63 -19.95
C LEU A 326 4.96 58.77 -18.94
N PHE A 327 6.14 59.37 -18.92
CA PHE A 327 6.48 60.53 -18.11
C PHE A 327 7.54 61.33 -18.85
N ASN A 328 7.44 62.66 -18.82
CA ASN A 328 8.54 63.59 -19.07
C ASN A 328 8.23 64.86 -18.25
N SER A 329 9.26 65.51 -17.72
CA SER A 329 9.16 66.72 -16.89
C SER A 329 8.44 67.89 -17.58
N HIS A 330 8.23 67.79 -18.91
CA HIS A 330 7.62 68.79 -19.76
C HIS A 330 6.45 68.27 -20.63
N GLY A 331 5.88 67.09 -20.32
CA GLY A 331 4.75 66.50 -21.06
C GLY A 331 4.77 64.96 -21.06
N GLY A 332 3.64 64.29 -21.31
CA GLY A 332 3.54 62.82 -21.29
C GLY A 332 2.19 62.31 -20.77
N LEU A 333 2.09 60.99 -20.59
CA LEU A 333 0.89 60.33 -20.08
C LEU A 333 0.53 60.77 -18.65
N SER A 334 1.54 61.05 -17.82
CA SER A 334 1.41 61.52 -16.44
C SER A 334 2.36 62.68 -16.17
N SER A 335 1.91 63.66 -15.38
CA SER A 335 2.76 64.74 -14.83
C SER A 335 3.58 64.32 -13.62
N THR A 336 3.27 63.16 -13.03
CA THR A 336 4.01 62.56 -11.90
C THR A 336 4.74 61.31 -12.38
N ALA A 337 6.03 61.19 -12.02
CA ALA A 337 6.84 60.03 -12.38
C ALA A 337 6.29 58.75 -11.74
N ILE A 338 6.35 57.64 -12.47
CA ILE A 338 6.04 56.31 -11.95
C ILE A 338 7.17 55.90 -11.00
N ALA A 339 6.85 55.55 -9.76
CA ALA A 339 7.85 55.18 -8.75
C ALA A 339 8.59 53.89 -9.13
N ASP A 340 9.88 53.79 -8.77
CA ASP A 340 10.66 52.57 -8.99
C ASP A 340 10.01 51.37 -8.28
N GLY A 341 9.91 50.25 -8.98
CA GLY A 341 9.30 49.03 -8.46
C GLY A 341 7.78 49.00 -8.51
N THR A 342 7.11 50.03 -9.07
CA THR A 342 5.68 49.95 -9.39
C THR A 342 5.42 48.73 -10.28
N THR A 343 4.33 48.01 -10.03
CA THR A 343 3.98 46.82 -10.81
C THR A 343 2.59 46.90 -11.43
N LEU A 344 2.45 46.32 -12.62
CA LEU A 344 1.19 45.89 -13.21
C LEU A 344 1.20 44.36 -13.22
N SER A 345 0.09 43.74 -12.85
CA SER A 345 -0.12 42.31 -13.03
C SER A 345 -1.14 42.06 -14.14
N VAL A 346 -0.81 41.14 -15.04
CA VAL A 346 -1.66 40.74 -16.16
C VAL A 346 -1.70 39.23 -16.18
N ASN A 347 -2.88 38.64 -15.93
CA ASN A 347 -3.08 37.19 -15.89
C ASN A 347 -2.04 36.45 -15.02
N GLY A 348 -1.68 37.02 -13.87
CA GLY A 348 -0.70 36.46 -12.93
C GLY A 348 0.76 36.67 -13.33
N LYS A 349 1.06 37.28 -14.48
CA LYS A 349 2.40 37.75 -14.86
C LYS A 349 2.62 39.16 -14.34
N THR A 350 3.88 39.52 -14.10
CA THR A 350 4.26 40.82 -13.53
C THR A 350 5.03 41.67 -14.53
N ILE A 351 4.64 42.94 -14.63
CA ILE A 351 5.33 43.99 -15.37
C ILE A 351 5.84 45.00 -14.34
N THR A 352 7.15 45.17 -14.24
CA THR A 352 7.78 46.05 -13.24
C THR A 352 8.32 47.31 -13.90
N PHE A 353 8.05 48.49 -13.35
CA PHE A 353 8.64 49.73 -13.81
C PHE A 353 9.94 50.01 -13.06
N LYS A 354 11.00 50.35 -13.79
CA LYS A 354 12.32 50.68 -13.23
C LYS A 354 12.80 52.05 -13.68
N THR A 355 13.26 52.89 -12.76
CA THR A 355 13.70 54.26 -13.06
C THR A 355 15.12 54.35 -13.63
N SER A 356 15.67 53.24 -14.15
CA SER A 356 17.00 53.17 -14.75
C SER A 356 16.92 53.07 -16.28
N ASP A 357 18.06 53.25 -16.94
CA ASP A 357 18.20 52.84 -18.34
C ASP A 357 18.14 51.31 -18.48
N ALA A 358 17.78 50.86 -19.69
CA ALA A 358 17.76 49.44 -20.01
C ALA A 358 19.19 48.88 -20.01
N PRO A 359 19.45 47.72 -19.39
CA PRO A 359 20.77 47.12 -19.35
C PRO A 359 21.24 46.72 -20.75
N GLN A 360 22.53 46.89 -21.03
CA GLN A 360 23.15 46.57 -22.31
C GLN A 360 24.33 45.60 -22.12
N GLY A 361 24.60 44.79 -23.15
CA GLY A 361 25.74 43.86 -23.17
C GLY A 361 25.73 42.87 -22.00
N ASN A 362 26.88 42.71 -21.34
CA ASN A 362 27.07 41.74 -20.25
C ASN A 362 26.31 42.08 -18.95
N ASN A 363 25.63 43.24 -18.88
CA ASN A 363 24.85 43.65 -17.71
C ASN A 363 23.41 43.12 -17.73
N ILE A 364 23.02 42.38 -18.77
CA ILE A 364 21.70 41.74 -18.87
C ILE A 364 21.72 40.43 -18.05
N ALA A 365 20.77 40.28 -17.12
CA ALA A 365 20.66 39.10 -16.29
C ALA A 365 20.42 37.83 -17.14
N SER A 366 21.02 36.70 -16.73
CA SER A 366 20.82 35.41 -17.40
C SER A 366 19.33 35.05 -17.46
N GLY A 367 18.87 34.61 -18.64
CA GLY A 367 17.45 34.32 -18.90
C GLY A 367 16.57 35.54 -19.20
N THR A 368 17.13 36.76 -19.20
CA THR A 368 16.42 37.98 -19.63
C THR A 368 16.89 38.40 -21.02
N GLY A 369 15.96 38.81 -21.87
CA GLY A 369 16.24 39.48 -23.13
C GLY A 369 15.73 40.92 -23.09
N VAL A 370 16.46 41.84 -23.71
CA VAL A 370 16.06 43.25 -23.80
C VAL A 370 15.76 43.63 -25.25
N LEU A 371 14.65 44.35 -25.47
CA LEU A 371 14.30 45.03 -26.72
C LEU A 371 13.85 46.45 -26.42
N GLY A 372 14.63 47.44 -26.84
CA GLY A 372 14.36 48.85 -26.55
C GLY A 372 14.30 49.11 -25.04
N ARG A 373 13.13 49.51 -24.53
CA ARG A 373 12.88 49.79 -23.10
C ARG A 373 12.25 48.64 -22.34
N ILE A 374 12.10 47.46 -22.96
CA ILE A 374 11.46 46.29 -22.37
C ILE A 374 12.52 45.21 -22.12
N GLY A 375 12.69 44.79 -20.86
CA GLY A 375 13.31 43.52 -20.50
C GLY A 375 12.25 42.46 -20.29
N THR A 376 12.44 41.24 -20.79
CA THR A 376 11.49 40.14 -20.61
C THR A 376 12.21 38.82 -20.32
N ASP A 377 11.56 37.95 -19.55
CA ASP A 377 12.03 36.59 -19.26
C ASP A 377 11.59 35.54 -20.30
N GLY A 378 10.89 35.97 -21.36
CA GLY A 378 10.33 35.09 -22.39
C GLY A 378 9.02 34.38 -21.97
N ASN A 379 8.68 34.39 -20.68
CA ASN A 379 7.51 33.72 -20.09
C ASN A 379 6.37 34.69 -19.74
N GLY A 380 6.46 35.93 -20.24
CA GLY A 380 5.46 36.99 -20.08
C GLY A 380 5.73 37.95 -18.93
N ASN A 381 6.71 37.70 -18.06
CA ASN A 381 7.12 38.74 -17.10
C ASN A 381 8.01 39.75 -17.82
N SER A 382 7.82 41.02 -17.47
CA SER A 382 8.52 42.12 -18.12
C SER A 382 8.99 43.17 -17.13
N THR A 383 10.02 43.91 -17.51
CA THR A 383 10.51 45.12 -16.84
C THR A 383 10.52 46.24 -17.86
N ILE A 384 9.84 47.34 -17.55
CA ILE A 384 9.82 48.56 -18.36
C ILE A 384 10.83 49.52 -17.74
N TYR A 385 11.89 49.81 -18.48
CA TYR A 385 12.94 50.74 -18.09
C TYR A 385 12.53 52.16 -18.49
N LEU A 386 12.17 52.98 -17.50
CA LEU A 386 11.69 54.34 -17.70
C LEU A 386 12.78 55.26 -18.26
N GLY A 387 14.06 54.91 -18.11
CA GLY A 387 15.21 55.63 -18.66
C GLY A 387 15.68 56.81 -17.83
N ASN A 388 16.74 57.48 -18.30
CA ASN A 388 17.26 58.69 -17.66
C ASN A 388 16.34 59.90 -17.90
N GLN A 389 15.71 60.36 -16.81
CA GLN A 389 14.72 61.45 -16.79
C GLN A 389 15.27 62.83 -17.20
N SER A 390 16.59 62.97 -17.33
CA SER A 390 17.26 64.21 -17.76
C SER A 390 17.60 64.25 -19.26
N ASN A 391 17.50 63.11 -19.97
CA ASN A 391 17.91 62.98 -21.38
C ASN A 391 16.76 62.58 -22.33
N PHE A 392 15.50 62.70 -21.88
CA PHE A 392 14.29 62.59 -22.72
C PHE A 392 14.12 61.31 -23.57
N THR A 393 14.74 60.19 -23.17
CA THR A 393 14.67 58.90 -23.88
C THR A 393 13.70 57.92 -23.20
N ASN A 394 12.53 58.39 -22.78
CA ASN A 394 11.69 57.68 -21.81
C ASN A 394 10.86 56.55 -22.42
N ALA A 395 10.45 55.58 -21.58
CA ALA A 395 9.51 54.54 -21.99
C ALA A 395 8.16 55.13 -22.46
N THR A 396 7.52 54.42 -23.39
CA THR A 396 6.30 54.87 -24.08
C THR A 396 5.08 54.05 -23.68
N VAL A 397 3.88 54.54 -24.04
CA VAL A 397 2.63 53.77 -23.95
C VAL A 397 2.74 52.47 -24.76
N GLY A 398 3.41 52.49 -25.92
CA GLY A 398 3.65 51.31 -26.73
C GLY A 398 4.48 50.23 -26.03
N ASP A 399 5.44 50.63 -25.19
CA ASP A 399 6.23 49.68 -24.38
C ASP A 399 5.35 48.99 -23.33
N VAL A 400 4.46 49.74 -22.68
CA VAL A 400 3.47 49.19 -21.73
C VAL A 400 2.53 48.22 -22.42
N LEU A 401 1.97 48.60 -23.56
CA LEU A 401 1.07 47.72 -24.33
C LEU A 401 1.78 46.44 -24.80
N THR A 402 3.04 46.54 -25.22
CA THR A 402 3.84 45.38 -25.62
C THR A 402 4.12 44.45 -24.44
N ALA A 403 4.42 44.99 -23.26
CA ALA A 403 4.60 44.19 -22.04
C ALA A 403 3.29 43.53 -21.58
N ILE A 404 2.16 44.23 -21.70
CA ILE A 404 0.81 43.68 -21.43
C ILE A 404 0.49 42.54 -22.41
N ASP A 405 0.79 42.73 -23.70
CA ASP A 405 0.59 41.71 -24.73
C ASP A 405 1.47 40.47 -24.49
N LEU A 406 2.72 40.64 -24.04
CA LEU A 406 3.60 39.53 -23.65
C LEU A 406 3.03 38.76 -22.46
N ALA A 407 2.54 39.46 -21.44
CA ALA A 407 1.94 38.85 -20.27
C ALA A 407 0.64 38.10 -20.58
N ASN A 408 -0.19 38.65 -21.48
CA ASN A 408 -1.42 38.01 -21.96
C ASN A 408 -1.17 36.90 -22.98
N GLY A 409 0.06 36.75 -23.50
CA GLY A 409 0.39 35.81 -24.57
C GLY A 409 -0.13 36.23 -25.95
N VAL A 410 -0.58 37.48 -26.13
CA VAL A 410 -0.89 38.08 -27.44
C VAL A 410 0.39 38.28 -28.26
N LYS A 411 1.50 38.58 -27.57
CA LYS A 411 2.85 38.56 -28.11
C LYS A 411 3.67 37.48 -27.40
N SER A 412 4.70 37.02 -28.06
CA SER A 412 5.69 36.08 -27.52
C SER A 412 7.10 36.65 -27.72
N ALA A 413 8.01 36.34 -26.80
CA ALA A 413 9.41 36.73 -26.89
C ALA A 413 10.33 35.50 -27.01
N SER A 414 11.29 35.54 -27.92
CA SER A 414 12.43 34.64 -27.93
C SER A 414 13.69 35.39 -27.51
N ILE A 415 14.54 34.75 -26.70
CA ILE A 415 15.75 35.36 -26.16
C ILE A 415 16.96 34.67 -26.77
N SER A 416 17.87 35.45 -27.34
CA SER A 416 19.14 34.96 -27.87
C SER A 416 20.25 35.96 -27.53
N ASN A 417 21.30 35.50 -26.86
CA ASN A 417 22.46 36.32 -26.45
C ASN A 417 22.07 37.63 -25.73
N GLY A 418 21.07 37.59 -24.85
CA GLY A 418 20.57 38.76 -24.10
C GLY A 418 19.68 39.72 -24.91
N VAL A 419 19.44 39.45 -26.20
CA VAL A 419 18.51 40.22 -27.04
C VAL A 419 17.16 39.52 -27.09
N ALA A 420 16.08 40.27 -26.84
CA ALA A 420 14.72 39.78 -27.03
C ALA A 420 14.22 40.07 -28.46
N THR A 421 13.65 39.07 -29.11
CA THR A 421 12.83 39.24 -30.32
C THR A 421 11.37 39.10 -29.91
N ILE A 422 10.60 40.18 -30.00
CA ILE A 422 9.17 40.19 -29.64
C ILE A 422 8.33 40.17 -30.92
N SER A 423 7.46 39.16 -31.03
CA SER A 423 6.57 38.98 -32.19
C SER A 423 5.13 38.79 -31.73
N THR A 424 4.18 39.23 -32.55
CA THR A 424 2.76 38.93 -32.34
C THR A 424 2.53 37.43 -32.54
N SER A 425 1.89 36.81 -31.56
CA SER A 425 1.54 35.40 -31.62
C SER A 425 0.52 35.19 -32.74
N ALA A 426 0.71 34.14 -33.54
CA ALA A 426 -0.08 33.95 -34.77
C ALA A 426 -1.58 33.87 -34.45
N GLY A 427 -2.42 34.61 -35.16
CA GLY A 427 -3.87 34.65 -34.93
C GLY A 427 -4.32 35.59 -33.80
N GLN A 428 -3.39 36.26 -33.12
CA GLN A 428 -3.69 37.23 -32.07
C GLN A 428 -3.67 38.67 -32.59
N THR A 429 -4.49 39.55 -31.99
CA THR A 429 -4.52 40.98 -32.29
C THR A 429 -3.80 41.76 -31.17
N PRO A 430 -2.68 42.46 -31.46
CA PRO A 430 -1.97 43.27 -30.47
C PRO A 430 -2.83 44.36 -29.84
N SER A 431 -2.53 44.70 -28.60
CA SER A 431 -3.04 45.92 -27.98
C SER A 431 -2.55 47.15 -28.75
N SER A 432 -3.35 48.21 -28.78
CA SER A 432 -3.06 49.39 -29.63
C SER A 432 -3.55 50.69 -29.01
N VAL A 433 -3.03 51.80 -29.55
CA VAL A 433 -3.60 53.13 -29.34
C VAL A 433 -3.95 53.72 -30.70
N ALA A 434 -5.23 53.99 -30.93
CA ALA A 434 -5.72 54.60 -32.17
C ALA A 434 -6.55 55.83 -31.84
N ALA A 435 -6.21 56.98 -32.41
CA ALA A 435 -6.89 58.25 -32.18
C ALA A 435 -7.08 58.61 -30.69
N GLY A 436 -6.13 58.25 -29.81
CA GLY A 436 -6.23 58.49 -28.36
C GLY A 436 -6.99 57.42 -27.57
N ILE A 437 -7.55 56.40 -28.22
CA ILE A 437 -8.22 55.27 -27.56
C ILE A 437 -7.20 54.16 -27.32
N VAL A 438 -6.89 53.89 -26.06
CA VAL A 438 -6.12 52.72 -25.65
C VAL A 438 -7.03 51.51 -25.68
N THR A 439 -6.64 50.47 -26.42
CA THR A 439 -7.34 49.18 -26.47
C THR A 439 -6.39 48.09 -26.06
N ILE A 440 -6.69 47.41 -24.95
CA ILE A 440 -5.99 46.21 -24.49
C ILE A 440 -6.75 44.99 -24.96
N ASN A 441 -6.08 44.14 -25.73
CA ASN A 441 -6.67 42.90 -26.24
C ASN A 441 -6.24 41.70 -25.37
N SER A 442 -7.17 40.78 -25.13
CA SER A 442 -6.88 39.47 -24.55
C SER A 442 -6.24 38.56 -25.59
N SER A 443 -5.63 37.46 -25.15
CA SER A 443 -5.42 36.34 -26.07
C SER A 443 -6.71 35.53 -26.25
N SER A 444 -6.70 34.59 -27.19
CA SER A 444 -7.75 33.56 -27.29
C SER A 444 -7.59 32.49 -26.19
N GLY A 445 -6.41 32.39 -25.57
CA GLY A 445 -6.08 31.36 -24.58
C GLY A 445 -6.37 31.71 -23.12
N ALA A 446 -6.57 32.99 -22.79
CA ALA A 446 -6.89 33.43 -21.42
C ALA A 446 -7.82 34.65 -21.41
N ASP A 447 -8.60 34.75 -20.33
CA ASP A 447 -9.36 35.95 -20.01
C ASP A 447 -8.41 37.12 -19.76
N LEU A 448 -8.89 38.36 -19.86
CA LEU A 448 -8.07 39.54 -19.59
C LEU A 448 -8.28 39.97 -18.13
N ASN A 449 -7.28 39.77 -17.29
CA ASN A 449 -7.27 40.23 -15.91
C ASN A 449 -6.07 41.15 -15.66
N LEU A 450 -6.30 42.47 -15.68
CA LEU A 450 -5.28 43.51 -15.51
C LEU A 450 -5.43 44.18 -14.14
N THR A 451 -4.42 44.08 -13.30
CA THR A 451 -4.36 44.73 -11.98
C THR A 451 -3.18 45.70 -11.91
N GLY A 452 -3.40 46.91 -11.42
CA GLY A 452 -2.31 47.86 -11.19
C GLY A 452 -2.77 49.17 -10.59
N PRO A 453 -1.87 50.16 -10.45
CA PRO A 453 -2.18 51.44 -9.83
C PRO A 453 -3.35 52.12 -10.54
N THR A 454 -4.38 52.50 -9.77
CA THR A 454 -5.63 53.05 -10.33
C THR A 454 -5.35 54.30 -11.15
N ASP A 455 -4.47 55.19 -10.68
CA ASP A 455 -4.09 56.40 -11.41
C ASP A 455 -3.39 56.11 -12.75
N LEU A 456 -2.57 55.06 -12.84
CA LEU A 456 -1.94 54.66 -14.11
C LEU A 456 -2.99 54.13 -15.11
N LEU A 457 -3.92 53.31 -14.64
CA LEU A 457 -5.02 52.80 -15.47
C LEU A 457 -5.96 53.92 -15.91
N LYS A 458 -6.19 54.91 -15.04
CA LYS A 458 -6.98 56.11 -15.33
C LYS A 458 -6.29 56.97 -16.39
N ASN A 459 -4.98 57.18 -16.27
CA ASN A 459 -4.21 57.95 -17.24
C ASN A 459 -4.18 57.28 -18.62
N LEU A 460 -4.33 55.95 -18.70
CA LEU A 460 -4.55 55.21 -19.95
C LEU A 460 -6.02 55.24 -20.44
N GLY A 461 -6.93 55.86 -19.70
CA GLY A 461 -8.36 55.96 -20.03
C GLY A 461 -9.17 54.69 -19.77
N LEU A 462 -8.58 53.68 -19.12
CA LEU A 462 -9.20 52.36 -18.92
C LEU A 462 -10.16 52.33 -17.72
N THR A 463 -10.14 53.36 -16.87
CA THR A 463 -11.03 53.52 -15.72
C THR A 463 -11.28 55.01 -15.44
N THR A 464 -12.42 55.32 -14.81
CA THR A 464 -12.71 56.65 -14.28
C THR A 464 -12.28 56.82 -12.82
N ALA A 465 -11.99 55.71 -12.12
CA ALA A 465 -11.58 55.70 -10.72
C ALA A 465 -10.25 56.46 -10.49
N THR A 466 -10.02 56.92 -9.26
CA THR A 466 -8.82 57.66 -8.84
C THR A 466 -8.23 57.05 -7.57
N GLY A 467 -6.91 57.08 -7.42
CA GLY A 467 -6.19 56.66 -6.23
C GLY A 467 -4.89 55.91 -6.54
N SER A 468 -4.00 55.83 -5.55
CA SER A 468 -2.71 55.13 -5.70
C SER A 468 -2.80 53.62 -5.49
N GLY A 469 -3.92 53.11 -4.95
CA GLY A 469 -4.15 51.69 -4.71
C GLY A 469 -4.40 50.86 -5.98
N PRO A 470 -4.26 49.53 -5.92
CA PRO A 470 -4.47 48.65 -7.07
C PRO A 470 -5.96 48.54 -7.44
N LEU A 471 -6.27 48.63 -8.73
CA LEU A 471 -7.57 48.30 -9.31
C LEU A 471 -7.41 47.12 -10.28
N THR A 472 -8.37 46.20 -10.25
CA THR A 472 -8.44 45.06 -11.16
C THR A 472 -9.53 45.27 -12.21
N LEU A 473 -9.16 45.20 -13.48
CA LEU A 473 -10.06 45.22 -14.63
C LEU A 473 -10.12 43.82 -15.24
N THR A 474 -11.32 43.23 -15.30
CA THR A 474 -11.52 41.88 -15.84
C THR A 474 -12.45 41.86 -17.05
N LYS A 475 -12.08 41.11 -18.08
CA LYS A 475 -12.94 40.76 -19.20
C LYS A 475 -12.76 39.28 -19.55
N GLN A 476 -13.82 38.48 -19.42
CA GLN A 476 -13.79 37.07 -19.81
C GLN A 476 -13.84 36.93 -21.33
N ARG A 477 -13.16 35.91 -21.86
CA ARG A 477 -13.28 35.53 -23.27
C ARG A 477 -14.73 35.16 -23.59
N THR A 478 -15.12 35.39 -24.84
CA THR A 478 -16.42 34.95 -25.35
C THR A 478 -16.28 33.67 -26.16
N THR A 479 -17.35 32.92 -26.30
CA THR A 479 -17.42 31.73 -27.14
C THR A 479 -18.24 31.99 -28.40
N ASP A 480 -17.96 31.22 -29.45
CA ASP A 480 -18.76 31.13 -30.67
C ASP A 480 -18.84 29.68 -31.17
N GLY A 481 -19.54 29.43 -32.27
CA GLY A 481 -19.77 28.09 -32.84
C GLY A 481 -18.51 27.38 -33.38
N THR A 482 -17.31 27.93 -33.17
CA THR A 482 -16.02 27.29 -33.47
C THR A 482 -15.21 26.98 -32.20
N THR A 483 -15.75 27.29 -31.03
CA THR A 483 -15.10 27.13 -29.71
C THR A 483 -15.93 26.21 -28.82
N LEU A 484 -15.33 25.68 -27.75
CA LEU A 484 -16.08 24.94 -26.73
C LEU A 484 -17.11 25.81 -26.00
N GLY A 485 -18.26 25.20 -25.71
CA GLY A 485 -19.33 25.69 -24.82
C GLY A 485 -18.82 26.16 -23.46
N THR A 486 -17.77 25.51 -22.97
CA THR A 486 -17.05 25.87 -21.76
C THR A 486 -15.56 25.88 -22.08
N LEU A 487 -14.94 27.06 -22.03
CA LEU A 487 -13.52 27.23 -22.35
C LEU A 487 -12.63 26.67 -21.25
N ILE A 488 -11.48 26.14 -21.63
CA ILE A 488 -10.47 25.67 -20.68
C ILE A 488 -9.69 26.89 -20.14
N ALA A 489 -9.47 26.92 -18.82
CA ALA A 489 -8.66 27.93 -18.17
C ALA A 489 -7.15 27.63 -18.30
N ASP A 490 -6.35 28.67 -18.53
CA ASP A 490 -4.88 28.58 -18.52
C ASP A 490 -4.38 27.97 -17.21
N GLY A 491 -3.43 27.04 -17.31
CA GLY A 491 -2.86 26.32 -16.18
C GLY A 491 -3.68 25.11 -15.69
N SER A 492 -4.88 24.85 -16.23
CA SER A 492 -5.60 23.62 -15.94
C SER A 492 -4.79 22.39 -16.36
N THR A 493 -4.99 21.26 -15.68
CA THR A 493 -4.27 20.02 -16.00
C THR A 493 -5.20 18.80 -16.04
N LEU A 494 -4.81 17.80 -16.82
CA LEU A 494 -5.28 16.43 -16.68
C LEU A 494 -4.10 15.54 -16.27
N ASN A 495 -4.31 14.64 -15.33
CA ASN A 495 -3.41 13.55 -15.01
C ASN A 495 -4.03 12.26 -15.53
N VAL A 496 -3.47 11.72 -16.62
CA VAL A 496 -3.92 10.55 -17.37
C VAL A 496 -2.92 9.42 -17.18
N ASN A 497 -3.32 8.33 -16.51
CA ASN A 497 -2.47 7.17 -16.22
C ASN A 497 -1.11 7.55 -15.57
N GLY A 498 -1.10 8.60 -14.75
CA GLY A 498 0.10 9.13 -14.09
C GLY A 498 0.95 10.08 -14.94
N LYS A 499 0.47 10.49 -16.13
CA LYS A 499 1.11 11.48 -17.02
C LYS A 499 0.32 12.79 -17.00
N THR A 500 1.02 13.92 -17.00
CA THR A 500 0.39 15.24 -16.90
C THR A 500 0.23 15.87 -18.28
N ILE A 501 -0.99 16.30 -18.59
CA ILE A 501 -1.33 17.16 -19.72
C ILE A 501 -1.64 18.54 -19.15
N THR A 502 -0.89 19.56 -19.56
CA THR A 502 -1.06 20.95 -19.11
C THR A 502 -1.67 21.79 -20.20
N PHE A 503 -2.70 22.58 -19.89
CA PHE A 503 -3.28 23.54 -20.81
C PHE A 503 -2.66 24.91 -20.62
N LYS A 504 -2.05 25.49 -21.66
CA LYS A 504 -1.28 26.73 -21.55
C LYS A 504 -1.76 27.81 -22.51
N ASN A 505 -2.04 29.00 -21.99
CA ASN A 505 -2.13 30.22 -22.79
C ASN A 505 -0.72 30.69 -23.18
N ALA A 506 -0.26 30.26 -24.33
CA ALA A 506 0.94 30.76 -24.98
C ALA A 506 0.88 30.45 -26.48
N ALA A 507 1.71 31.12 -27.26
CA ALA A 507 2.00 30.69 -28.63
C ALA A 507 2.70 29.34 -28.60
N VAL A 508 2.38 28.48 -29.57
CA VAL A 508 3.11 27.22 -29.76
C VAL A 508 4.58 27.56 -30.12
N PRO A 509 5.57 27.05 -29.37
CA PRO A 509 6.97 27.23 -29.72
C PRO A 509 7.27 26.67 -31.10
N THR A 510 8.21 27.29 -31.82
CA THR A 510 8.72 26.71 -33.06
C THR A 510 9.60 25.52 -32.72
N ALA A 511 9.41 24.41 -33.44
CA ALA A 511 10.24 23.22 -33.29
C ALA A 511 11.72 23.57 -33.43
N SER A 512 12.53 23.12 -32.48
CA SER A 512 13.94 23.47 -32.38
C SER A 512 14.68 22.45 -31.50
N ALA A 513 15.99 22.65 -31.30
CA ALA A 513 16.78 21.82 -30.40
C ALA A 513 16.31 21.90 -28.94
N SER A 514 15.67 23.00 -28.52
CA SER A 514 15.11 23.17 -27.17
C SER A 514 13.62 22.80 -27.06
N HIS A 515 12.93 22.66 -28.20
CA HIS A 515 11.53 22.25 -28.30
C HIS A 515 11.38 21.14 -29.36
N THR A 516 11.85 19.94 -29.03
CA THR A 516 11.85 18.79 -29.95
C THR A 516 10.52 18.05 -29.99
N GLY A 517 9.62 18.38 -29.05
CA GLY A 517 8.33 17.73 -28.82
C GLY A 517 7.14 18.28 -29.57
N ILE A 518 7.33 19.27 -30.45
CA ILE A 518 6.23 20.00 -31.08
C ILE A 518 5.54 19.15 -32.15
N SER A 519 4.22 18.99 -32.04
CA SER A 519 3.36 18.37 -33.05
C SER A 519 2.00 19.09 -33.07
N GLY A 520 1.78 19.93 -34.09
CA GLY A 520 0.59 20.79 -34.13
C GLY A 520 0.58 21.79 -32.96
N ASN A 521 -0.48 21.79 -32.16
CA ASN A 521 -0.61 22.64 -30.97
C ASN A 521 -0.27 21.92 -29.65
N VAL A 522 0.40 20.76 -29.74
CA VAL A 522 0.84 19.96 -28.60
C VAL A 522 2.36 19.90 -28.56
N GLU A 523 2.92 20.04 -27.37
CA GLU A 523 4.32 19.71 -27.10
C GLU A 523 4.38 18.51 -26.17
N THR A 524 5.13 17.47 -26.53
CA THR A 524 5.27 16.27 -25.71
C THR A 524 6.71 15.96 -25.36
N ASP A 525 6.94 15.39 -24.18
CA ASP A 525 8.24 14.88 -23.75
C ASP A 525 8.59 13.49 -24.32
N GLY A 526 7.72 12.91 -25.15
CA GLY A 526 7.87 11.56 -25.71
C GLY A 526 7.49 10.43 -24.75
N ASN A 527 7.29 10.73 -23.47
CA ASN A 527 6.96 9.78 -22.41
C ASN A 527 5.53 9.94 -21.88
N GLY A 528 4.70 10.70 -22.59
CA GLY A 528 3.28 10.89 -22.34
C GLY A 528 2.91 12.20 -21.64
N ASN A 529 3.88 12.94 -21.07
CA ASN A 529 3.56 14.28 -20.58
C ASN A 529 3.44 15.23 -21.77
N SER A 530 2.45 16.13 -21.71
CA SER A 530 2.15 17.03 -22.83
C SER A 530 1.73 18.42 -22.36
N THR A 531 2.00 19.43 -23.17
CA THR A 531 1.42 20.77 -23.05
C THR A 531 0.55 21.03 -24.27
N VAL A 532 -0.73 21.36 -24.06
CA VAL A 532 -1.67 21.76 -25.11
C VAL A 532 -1.85 23.27 -25.07
N TYR A 533 -1.51 23.94 -26.17
CA TYR A 533 -1.51 25.40 -26.23
C TYR A 533 -2.90 25.95 -26.61
N LEU A 534 -3.55 26.67 -25.71
CA LEU A 534 -4.96 27.06 -25.79
C LEU A 534 -5.28 28.05 -26.91
N GLN A 535 -4.31 28.82 -27.41
CA GLN A 535 -4.60 29.88 -28.38
C GLN A 535 -5.09 29.35 -29.75
N LYS A 536 -4.63 28.15 -30.11
CA LYS A 536 -5.00 27.44 -31.35
C LYS A 536 -5.32 25.96 -31.13
N GLY A 537 -5.11 25.46 -29.92
CA GLY A 537 -5.37 24.08 -29.55
C GLY A 537 -6.81 23.72 -29.80
N THR A 538 -7.01 22.53 -30.35
CA THR A 538 -8.33 21.97 -30.69
C THR A 538 -8.66 20.77 -29.80
N LEU A 539 -9.90 20.30 -29.85
CA LEU A 539 -10.28 19.08 -29.15
C LEU A 539 -9.50 17.85 -29.65
N ASP A 540 -9.12 17.79 -30.93
CA ASP A 540 -8.25 16.74 -31.48
C ASP A 540 -6.84 16.76 -30.85
N ASP A 541 -6.31 17.95 -30.52
CA ASP A 541 -5.03 18.07 -29.82
C ASP A 541 -5.09 17.51 -28.38
N VAL A 542 -6.24 17.63 -27.71
CA VAL A 542 -6.48 16.99 -26.41
C VAL A 542 -6.46 15.47 -26.56
N LEU A 543 -7.16 14.93 -27.57
CA LEU A 543 -7.17 13.49 -27.83
C LEU A 543 -5.78 12.95 -28.14
N LYS A 544 -4.97 13.68 -28.92
CA LYS A 544 -3.55 13.34 -29.16
C LYS A 544 -2.77 13.27 -27.86
N ALA A 545 -2.92 14.25 -26.97
CA ALA A 545 -2.23 14.29 -25.68
C ALA A 545 -2.67 13.15 -24.76
N VAL A 546 -3.98 12.84 -24.72
CA VAL A 546 -4.53 11.69 -23.97
C VAL A 546 -3.98 10.37 -24.53
N ASP A 547 -3.97 10.21 -25.85
CA ASP A 547 -3.42 9.01 -26.50
C ASP A 547 -1.92 8.81 -26.23
N LEU A 548 -1.14 9.90 -26.19
CA LEU A 548 0.27 9.85 -25.81
C LEU A 548 0.44 9.42 -24.34
N ALA A 549 -0.42 9.91 -23.45
CA ALA A 549 -0.40 9.56 -22.03
C ALA A 549 -0.81 8.10 -21.77
N THR A 550 -1.83 7.59 -22.49
CA THR A 550 -2.29 6.19 -22.38
C THR A 550 -1.38 5.20 -23.12
N GLY A 551 -0.48 5.72 -23.98
CA GLY A 551 0.41 4.94 -24.84
C GLY A 551 -0.29 4.35 -26.07
N VAL A 552 -1.50 4.81 -26.38
CA VAL A 552 -2.20 4.56 -27.65
C VAL A 552 -1.42 5.18 -28.81
N ARG A 553 -0.79 6.33 -28.59
CA ARG A 553 0.17 6.94 -29.52
C ARG A 553 1.56 6.99 -28.90
N LYS A 554 2.58 6.98 -29.76
CA LYS A 554 3.99 7.18 -29.40
C LYS A 554 4.55 8.36 -30.19
N ALA A 555 5.42 9.13 -29.55
CA ALA A 555 6.11 10.25 -30.16
C ALA A 555 7.61 9.99 -30.27
N THR A 556 8.18 10.20 -31.45
CA THR A 556 9.62 10.27 -31.68
C THR A 556 10.01 11.74 -31.81
N LEU A 557 10.89 12.21 -30.93
CA LEU A 557 11.28 13.62 -30.85
C LEU A 557 12.40 13.97 -31.85
N GLY A 558 12.41 15.20 -32.34
CA GLY A 558 13.48 15.71 -33.20
C GLY A 558 13.46 17.23 -33.36
N ASN A 559 14.53 17.82 -33.90
CA ASN A 559 14.65 19.29 -34.05
C ASN A 559 13.57 19.88 -34.97
N ALA A 560 13.00 19.09 -35.87
CA ALA A 560 11.89 19.48 -36.74
C ALA A 560 10.50 19.27 -36.09
N GLY A 561 10.45 18.77 -34.85
CA GLY A 561 9.24 18.45 -34.11
C GLY A 561 9.09 16.95 -33.85
N ALA A 562 8.01 16.58 -33.16
CA ALA A 562 7.68 15.20 -32.82
C ALA A 562 6.86 14.53 -33.92
N VAL A 563 7.31 13.34 -34.33
CA VAL A 563 6.55 12.44 -35.20
C VAL A 563 5.70 11.51 -34.32
N ILE A 564 4.38 11.63 -34.42
CA ILE A 564 3.44 10.84 -33.63
C ILE A 564 2.88 9.70 -34.48
N SER A 565 2.88 8.49 -33.93
CA SER A 565 2.34 7.28 -34.57
C SER A 565 1.47 6.48 -33.60
N THR A 566 0.49 5.75 -34.13
CA THR A 566 -0.37 4.86 -33.34
C THR A 566 0.38 3.58 -32.96
N ALA A 567 0.29 3.18 -31.69
CA ALA A 567 0.86 1.94 -31.20
C ALA A 567 0.10 0.73 -31.76
N SER A 568 0.84 -0.33 -32.12
CA SER A 568 0.24 -1.57 -32.64
C SER A 568 -0.81 -2.14 -31.68
N GLY A 569 -1.94 -2.61 -32.23
CA GLY A 569 -3.04 -3.18 -31.45
C GLY A 569 -3.93 -2.18 -30.70
N THR A 570 -3.73 -0.88 -30.91
CA THR A 570 -4.58 0.19 -30.35
C THR A 570 -5.33 0.95 -31.43
N ALA A 571 -6.39 1.67 -31.02
CA ALA A 571 -7.10 2.62 -31.85
C ALA A 571 -7.01 4.00 -31.19
N ASN A 572 -6.81 5.06 -31.97
CA ASN A 572 -6.72 6.42 -31.44
C ASN A 572 -8.05 6.85 -30.80
N SER A 573 -7.96 7.69 -29.77
CA SER A 573 -9.14 8.37 -29.25
C SER A 573 -9.79 9.22 -30.34
N SER A 574 -11.12 9.38 -30.28
CA SER A 574 -11.90 10.07 -31.32
C SER A 574 -13.06 10.87 -30.70
N ILE A 575 -13.70 11.74 -31.48
CA ILE A 575 -14.94 12.41 -31.09
C ILE A 575 -16.08 11.84 -31.93
N THR A 576 -17.22 11.57 -31.32
CA THR A 576 -18.45 11.19 -32.03
C THR A 576 -19.64 11.87 -31.37
N SER A 577 -20.35 12.73 -32.11
CA SER A 577 -21.52 13.47 -31.59
C SER A 577 -21.22 14.22 -30.28
N GLY A 578 -20.07 14.91 -30.21
CA GLY A 578 -19.62 15.64 -29.02
C GLY A 578 -19.12 14.77 -27.86
N MET A 579 -19.20 13.45 -27.94
CA MET A 579 -18.60 12.57 -26.92
C MET A 579 -17.15 12.28 -27.27
N LEU A 580 -16.24 12.50 -26.31
CA LEU A 580 -14.86 12.04 -26.39
C LEU A 580 -14.86 10.54 -26.15
N LYS A 581 -14.44 9.79 -27.16
CA LYS A 581 -14.19 8.36 -27.12
C LYS A 581 -12.72 8.15 -26.83
N LEU A 582 -12.39 7.96 -25.56
CA LEU A 582 -11.04 7.85 -25.05
C LEU A 582 -10.59 6.39 -25.03
N SER A 583 -9.51 6.12 -25.74
CA SER A 583 -8.91 4.79 -25.78
C SER A 583 -8.08 4.51 -24.53
N THR A 584 -8.27 3.33 -23.97
CA THR A 584 -7.55 2.90 -22.76
C THR A 584 -6.09 2.51 -23.03
N GLY A 585 -5.75 2.22 -24.29
CA GLY A 585 -4.47 1.61 -24.65
C GLY A 585 -4.36 0.17 -24.14
N LEU A 586 -3.13 -0.35 -24.13
CA LEU A 586 -2.82 -1.74 -23.69
C LEU A 586 -2.03 -1.80 -22.38
N GLN A 587 -1.48 -0.67 -21.89
CA GLN A 587 -0.48 -0.67 -20.81
C GLN A 587 -1.07 -0.58 -19.41
N SER A 588 -2.12 0.23 -19.22
CA SER A 588 -2.85 0.36 -17.96
C SER A 588 -4.32 0.68 -18.23
N ASP A 589 -5.18 0.44 -17.25
CA ASP A 589 -6.55 0.92 -17.32
C ASP A 589 -6.56 2.45 -17.38
N LEU A 590 -7.57 3.01 -18.04
CA LEU A 590 -7.70 4.46 -18.16
C LEU A 590 -8.09 5.03 -16.81
N SER A 591 -7.33 6.02 -16.36
CA SER A 591 -7.63 6.84 -15.19
C SER A 591 -7.24 8.26 -15.50
N ILE A 592 -8.22 9.16 -15.43
CA ILE A 592 -8.05 10.59 -15.66
C ILE A 592 -8.53 11.34 -14.43
N THR A 593 -7.68 12.21 -13.92
CA THR A 593 -7.97 13.22 -12.89
C THR A 593 -7.52 14.58 -13.40
N GLY A 594 -7.77 15.67 -12.71
CA GLY A 594 -7.33 16.98 -13.18
C GLY A 594 -7.44 18.10 -12.15
N THR A 595 -6.88 19.26 -12.50
CA THR A 595 -6.99 20.51 -11.74
C THR A 595 -7.55 21.63 -12.62
N GLY A 596 -8.04 22.70 -12.02
CA GLY A 596 -8.75 23.76 -12.74
C GLY A 596 -10.10 23.27 -13.25
N ASN A 597 -10.47 23.64 -14.47
CA ASN A 597 -11.78 23.31 -15.05
C ASN A 597 -11.72 22.32 -16.23
N ALA A 598 -10.55 21.76 -16.54
CA ALA A 598 -10.36 20.91 -17.72
C ALA A 598 -11.29 19.69 -17.75
N MET A 599 -11.48 18.99 -16.62
CA MET A 599 -12.38 17.83 -16.58
C MET A 599 -13.84 18.20 -16.89
N ALA A 600 -14.31 19.32 -16.33
CA ALA A 600 -15.67 19.79 -16.55
C ALA A 600 -15.87 20.28 -18.00
N ALA A 601 -14.93 21.05 -18.53
CA ALA A 601 -14.97 21.54 -19.91
C ALA A 601 -14.95 20.41 -20.96
N LEU A 602 -14.30 19.29 -20.64
CA LEU A 602 -14.18 18.12 -21.51
C LEU A 602 -15.24 17.03 -21.24
N GLY A 603 -16.21 17.28 -20.37
CA GLY A 603 -17.30 16.34 -20.08
C GLY A 603 -16.84 15.06 -19.37
N LEU A 604 -15.73 15.11 -18.62
CA LEU A 604 -15.13 13.95 -17.95
C LEU A 604 -15.59 13.80 -16.48
N THR A 605 -16.52 14.62 -16.00
CA THR A 605 -16.99 14.60 -14.60
C THR A 605 -18.18 13.66 -14.36
N GLY A 606 -18.29 12.61 -15.16
CA GLY A 606 -19.34 11.59 -15.05
C GLY A 606 -20.75 12.11 -15.34
N PRO A 607 -21.77 11.23 -15.36
CA PRO A 607 -23.13 11.61 -15.76
C PRO A 607 -23.82 12.59 -14.81
N SER A 608 -23.40 12.68 -13.54
CA SER A 608 -23.87 13.71 -12.60
C SER A 608 -23.13 15.05 -12.72
N GLY A 609 -22.04 15.10 -13.49
CA GLY A 609 -21.20 16.29 -13.67
C GLY A 609 -20.31 16.63 -12.47
N THR A 610 -20.26 15.77 -11.45
CA THR A 610 -19.59 16.02 -10.16
C THR A 610 -18.36 15.15 -9.91
N ASP A 611 -18.09 14.15 -10.75
CA ASP A 611 -17.00 13.20 -10.50
C ASP A 611 -15.65 13.90 -10.63
N SER A 612 -14.76 13.64 -9.66
CA SER A 612 -13.38 14.14 -9.66
C SER A 612 -12.40 13.26 -10.44
N SER A 613 -12.88 12.15 -11.01
CA SER A 613 -12.08 11.19 -11.77
C SER A 613 -12.91 10.48 -12.84
N PHE A 614 -12.30 10.18 -13.97
CA PHE A 614 -12.88 9.41 -15.07
C PHE A 614 -12.05 8.16 -15.31
N SER A 615 -12.64 6.98 -15.23
CA SER A 615 -11.91 5.71 -15.34
C SER A 615 -12.61 4.70 -16.25
N ALA A 616 -11.81 3.86 -16.92
CA ALA A 616 -12.32 2.72 -17.69
C ALA A 616 -11.31 1.58 -17.73
N THR A 617 -11.80 0.35 -17.58
CA THR A 617 -10.98 -0.86 -17.70
C THR A 617 -10.63 -1.14 -19.16
N ARG A 618 -9.41 -1.62 -19.42
CA ARG A 618 -9.07 -2.19 -20.73
C ARG A 618 -9.90 -3.43 -21.03
N GLY A 619 -9.96 -3.82 -22.29
CA GLY A 619 -10.43 -5.15 -22.65
C GLY A 619 -9.42 -6.20 -22.19
N ALA A 620 -9.89 -7.36 -21.73
CA ALA A 620 -9.05 -8.48 -21.36
C ALA A 620 -9.60 -9.76 -22.00
N SER A 621 -8.73 -10.49 -22.69
CA SER A 621 -9.00 -11.86 -23.13
C SER A 621 -8.40 -12.82 -22.10
N ALA A 622 -9.21 -13.79 -21.68
CA ALA A 622 -8.81 -14.79 -20.71
C ALA A 622 -7.60 -15.60 -21.21
N GLY A 623 -6.77 -16.08 -20.27
CA GLY A 623 -5.56 -16.85 -20.57
C GLY A 623 -5.83 -18.13 -21.36
N SER A 624 -4.77 -18.70 -21.96
CA SER A 624 -4.87 -19.82 -22.92
C SER A 624 -5.60 -21.05 -22.41
N LEU A 625 -5.64 -21.29 -21.10
CA LEU A 625 -6.35 -22.43 -20.51
C LEU A 625 -7.80 -22.13 -20.13
N ASN A 626 -8.28 -20.90 -20.26
CA ASN A 626 -9.65 -20.57 -19.88
C ASN A 626 -10.68 -21.43 -20.66
N GLY A 627 -11.57 -22.08 -19.93
CA GLY A 627 -12.55 -23.05 -20.43
C GLY A 627 -11.97 -24.42 -20.80
N LYS A 628 -10.67 -24.68 -20.62
CA LYS A 628 -10.05 -25.99 -20.85
C LYS A 628 -10.16 -26.87 -19.62
N SER A 629 -10.41 -28.16 -19.84
CA SER A 629 -10.56 -29.17 -18.80
C SER A 629 -9.27 -29.96 -18.60
N LEU A 630 -8.93 -30.24 -17.34
CA LEU A 630 -7.86 -31.15 -16.93
C LEU A 630 -8.50 -32.31 -16.18
N THR A 631 -8.24 -33.53 -16.63
CA THR A 631 -8.81 -34.74 -16.02
C THR A 631 -7.74 -35.73 -15.57
N PHE A 632 -8.01 -36.42 -14.48
CA PHE A 632 -7.26 -37.60 -14.04
C PHE A 632 -8.23 -38.75 -13.76
N THR A 633 -7.94 -39.95 -14.24
CA THR A 633 -8.68 -41.14 -13.79
C THR A 633 -8.40 -41.43 -12.30
N SER A 634 -9.28 -42.22 -11.67
CA SER A 634 -9.09 -42.70 -10.29
C SER A 634 -7.67 -43.25 -10.08
N PHE A 635 -6.97 -42.80 -9.05
CA PHE A 635 -5.62 -43.24 -8.69
C PHE A 635 -5.62 -43.85 -7.28
N ASN A 636 -5.19 -45.10 -7.17
CA ASN A 636 -5.13 -45.85 -5.90
C ASN A 636 -6.41 -45.73 -5.05
N GLY A 637 -7.57 -45.92 -5.68
CA GLY A 637 -8.89 -45.86 -5.02
C GLY A 637 -9.41 -44.44 -4.76
N GLY A 638 -8.70 -43.40 -5.18
CA GLY A 638 -9.15 -42.02 -5.16
C GLY A 638 -10.24 -41.71 -6.19
N ALA A 639 -11.01 -40.64 -5.97
CA ALA A 639 -12.03 -40.21 -6.93
C ALA A 639 -11.39 -39.50 -8.13
N GLY A 640 -11.75 -39.90 -9.35
CA GLY A 640 -11.25 -39.24 -10.57
C GLY A 640 -11.53 -37.73 -10.59
N VAL A 641 -10.58 -36.97 -11.13
CA VAL A 641 -10.63 -35.50 -11.16
C VAL A 641 -11.09 -35.04 -12.53
N ASN A 642 -12.01 -34.08 -12.56
CA ASN A 642 -12.36 -33.34 -13.77
C ASN A 642 -12.56 -31.87 -13.42
N VAL A 643 -11.57 -31.03 -13.73
CA VAL A 643 -11.61 -29.59 -13.46
C VAL A 643 -11.58 -28.80 -14.75
N THR A 644 -12.23 -27.65 -14.77
CA THR A 644 -12.19 -26.70 -15.90
C THR A 644 -11.58 -25.39 -15.43
N PHE A 645 -10.57 -24.91 -16.14
CA PHE A 645 -9.90 -23.66 -15.78
C PHE A 645 -10.79 -22.44 -16.10
N GLY A 646 -11.03 -21.52 -15.17
CA GLY A 646 -11.83 -20.31 -15.44
C GLY A 646 -12.27 -19.52 -14.21
N ASP A 647 -12.79 -18.29 -14.42
CA ASP A 647 -13.35 -17.40 -13.39
C ASP A 647 -14.87 -17.21 -13.58
N GLY A 648 -15.69 -18.14 -13.09
CA GLY A 648 -17.14 -17.97 -13.06
C GLY A 648 -17.92 -19.23 -13.44
N THR A 649 -19.14 -19.04 -13.97
CA THR A 649 -20.20 -20.06 -14.12
C THR A 649 -19.78 -21.37 -14.82
N ASN A 650 -18.68 -21.36 -15.60
CA ASN A 650 -18.18 -22.55 -16.32
C ASN A 650 -16.72 -22.93 -15.98
N GLY A 651 -16.08 -22.26 -15.03
CA GLY A 651 -14.73 -22.59 -14.54
C GLY A 651 -14.78 -23.10 -13.10
N THR A 652 -14.19 -24.27 -12.84
CA THR A 652 -14.15 -24.85 -11.49
C THR A 652 -12.85 -24.54 -10.75
N VAL A 653 -11.77 -24.23 -11.46
CA VAL A 653 -10.46 -23.89 -10.87
C VAL A 653 -9.83 -22.69 -11.58
N LYS A 654 -9.30 -21.74 -10.82
CA LYS A 654 -8.48 -20.62 -11.32
C LYS A 654 -7.10 -20.64 -10.68
N SER A 655 -7.04 -20.95 -9.38
CA SER A 655 -5.80 -20.91 -8.58
C SER A 655 -5.23 -22.31 -8.28
N LEU A 656 -3.97 -22.34 -7.88
CA LEU A 656 -3.29 -23.55 -7.39
C LEU A 656 -4.00 -24.15 -6.18
N ALA A 657 -4.53 -23.32 -5.28
CA ALA A 657 -5.26 -23.79 -4.11
C ALA A 657 -6.52 -24.57 -4.51
N GLN A 658 -7.30 -24.04 -5.45
CA GLN A 658 -8.50 -24.72 -5.97
C GLN A 658 -8.16 -26.02 -6.69
N LEU A 659 -7.09 -26.02 -7.50
CA LEU A 659 -6.62 -27.24 -8.15
C LEU A 659 -6.17 -28.30 -7.13
N ASN A 660 -5.45 -27.92 -6.09
CA ASN A 660 -5.04 -28.84 -5.02
C ASN A 660 -6.21 -29.44 -4.26
N VAL A 661 -7.26 -28.65 -3.97
CA VAL A 661 -8.49 -29.18 -3.35
C VAL A 661 -9.13 -30.25 -4.24
N ALA A 662 -9.21 -30.01 -5.55
CA ALA A 662 -9.76 -31.00 -6.49
C ALA A 662 -8.89 -32.25 -6.63
N LEU A 663 -7.55 -32.11 -6.63
CA LEU A 663 -6.60 -33.20 -6.75
C LEU A 663 -6.49 -34.07 -5.47
N ALA A 664 -6.74 -33.49 -4.30
CA ALA A 664 -6.61 -34.19 -3.02
C ALA A 664 -7.52 -35.42 -2.93
N ALA A 665 -8.73 -35.36 -3.50
CA ALA A 665 -9.66 -36.49 -3.55
C ALA A 665 -9.15 -37.68 -4.38
N ASN A 666 -8.17 -37.45 -5.24
CA ASN A 666 -7.51 -38.47 -6.05
C ASN A 666 -6.08 -38.78 -5.59
N ASN A 667 -5.74 -38.44 -4.34
CA ASN A 667 -4.45 -38.70 -3.74
C ASN A 667 -3.27 -37.99 -4.45
N MET A 668 -3.52 -36.82 -5.05
CA MET A 668 -2.57 -36.05 -5.83
C MET A 668 -2.44 -34.61 -5.29
N SER A 669 -1.34 -33.94 -5.63
CA SER A 669 -1.08 -32.54 -5.30
C SER A 669 -0.39 -31.84 -6.46
N ALA A 670 -0.65 -30.54 -6.62
CA ALA A 670 -0.01 -29.67 -7.58
C ALA A 670 0.89 -28.63 -6.90
N SER A 671 1.95 -28.25 -7.60
CA SER A 671 2.79 -27.10 -7.30
C SER A 671 3.03 -26.31 -8.59
N ILE A 672 3.19 -24.99 -8.51
CA ILE A 672 3.62 -24.17 -9.65
C ILE A 672 4.86 -23.36 -9.28
N ASP A 673 5.82 -23.27 -10.20
CA ASP A 673 6.91 -22.31 -10.12
C ASP A 673 6.43 -20.99 -10.73
N ASN A 674 6.25 -19.96 -9.90
CA ASN A 674 5.75 -18.64 -10.32
C ASN A 674 6.68 -17.91 -11.31
N ALA A 675 7.98 -18.25 -11.36
CA ALA A 675 8.91 -17.61 -12.28
C ALA A 675 8.81 -18.20 -13.69
N THR A 676 8.64 -19.51 -13.80
CA THR A 676 8.61 -20.23 -15.08
C THR A 676 7.21 -20.58 -15.55
N GLY A 677 6.21 -20.56 -14.67
CA GLY A 677 4.85 -21.05 -14.93
C GLY A 677 4.77 -22.58 -15.02
N LYS A 678 5.79 -23.31 -14.54
CA LYS A 678 5.83 -24.78 -14.59
C LYS A 678 4.90 -25.37 -13.53
N LEU A 679 3.76 -25.90 -13.98
CA LEU A 679 2.83 -26.67 -13.16
C LEU A 679 3.31 -28.12 -13.08
N THR A 680 3.59 -28.59 -11.88
CA THR A 680 3.90 -30.00 -11.59
C THR A 680 2.78 -30.59 -10.76
N ILE A 681 2.26 -31.73 -11.18
CA ILE A 681 1.27 -32.51 -10.44
C ILE A 681 1.93 -33.83 -10.05
N SER A 682 1.97 -34.13 -8.76
CA SER A 682 2.59 -35.31 -8.19
C SER A 682 1.61 -36.13 -7.37
N THR A 683 1.93 -37.39 -7.10
CA THR A 683 1.23 -38.17 -6.07
C THR A 683 1.43 -37.54 -4.69
N SER A 684 0.52 -37.86 -3.77
CA SER A 684 0.60 -37.45 -2.36
C SER A 684 1.69 -38.23 -1.60
N ASN A 685 2.00 -37.82 -0.37
CA ASN A 685 2.91 -38.58 0.50
C ASN A 685 2.34 -39.95 0.88
N ASP A 686 1.01 -40.10 0.84
CA ASP A 686 0.33 -41.35 1.18
C ASP A 686 0.60 -42.43 0.13
N PHE A 687 0.87 -42.04 -1.11
CA PHE A 687 1.15 -42.96 -2.22
C PHE A 687 2.45 -42.57 -2.94
N ALA A 688 3.48 -42.20 -2.16
CA ALA A 688 4.77 -41.76 -2.69
C ALA A 688 5.50 -42.87 -3.47
N SER A 689 5.22 -44.13 -3.16
CA SER A 689 5.81 -45.32 -3.79
C SER A 689 5.14 -45.75 -5.11
N HIS A 690 4.01 -45.12 -5.46
CA HIS A 690 3.12 -45.53 -6.55
C HIS A 690 3.31 -44.69 -7.81
N SER A 691 3.00 -45.25 -8.98
CA SER A 691 3.25 -44.63 -10.29
C SER A 691 1.96 -44.22 -11.00
N MET A 692 1.88 -42.96 -11.42
CA MET A 692 0.74 -42.47 -12.20
C MET A 692 0.77 -42.99 -13.65
N GLY A 693 -0.41 -43.12 -14.27
CA GLY A 693 -0.57 -43.46 -15.68
C GLY A 693 -0.40 -44.95 -16.01
N GLY A 694 -0.14 -45.80 -15.00
CA GLY A 694 -0.05 -47.25 -15.13
C GLY A 694 -1.33 -47.98 -14.72
N SER A 695 -1.19 -49.22 -14.26
CA SER A 695 -2.30 -50.05 -13.74
C SER A 695 -2.96 -49.49 -12.48
N GLU A 696 -2.27 -48.61 -11.75
CA GLU A 696 -2.74 -47.96 -10.53
C GLU A 696 -3.63 -46.73 -10.81
N GLY A 697 -3.79 -46.35 -12.08
CA GLY A 697 -4.64 -45.25 -12.53
C GLY A 697 -3.92 -43.91 -12.58
N GLY A 698 -4.65 -42.80 -12.38
CA GLY A 698 -4.08 -41.44 -12.51
C GLY A 698 -3.70 -41.08 -13.95
N VAL A 699 -4.42 -41.63 -14.94
CA VAL A 699 -4.21 -41.33 -16.36
C VAL A 699 -4.70 -39.91 -16.64
N LEU A 700 -3.79 -39.09 -17.16
CA LEU A 700 -4.04 -37.69 -17.49
C LEU A 700 -4.84 -37.54 -18.78
N GLY A 701 -5.79 -36.60 -18.82
CA GLY A 701 -6.63 -36.30 -19.97
C GLY A 701 -7.25 -34.90 -19.94
N GLY A 702 -8.28 -34.69 -20.74
CA GLY A 702 -9.02 -33.43 -20.83
C GLY A 702 -8.55 -32.54 -21.98
N THR A 703 -9.28 -31.44 -22.20
CA THR A 703 -9.00 -30.53 -23.33
C THR A 703 -7.75 -29.68 -23.12
N ALA A 704 -7.23 -29.55 -21.90
CA ALA A 704 -5.98 -28.85 -21.60
C ALA A 704 -4.77 -29.47 -22.32
N LEU A 705 -4.79 -30.77 -22.63
CA LEU A 705 -3.72 -31.46 -23.36
C LEU A 705 -3.60 -31.02 -24.82
N THR A 706 -4.64 -30.39 -25.37
CA THR A 706 -4.57 -29.79 -26.72
C THR A 706 -3.82 -28.45 -26.71
N THR A 707 -3.69 -27.83 -25.54
CA THR A 707 -3.06 -26.51 -25.34
C THR A 707 -1.69 -26.63 -24.68
N LEU A 708 -1.48 -27.65 -23.85
CA LEU A 708 -0.24 -27.91 -23.12
C LEU A 708 0.31 -29.29 -23.44
N THR A 709 1.62 -29.38 -23.61
CA THR A 709 2.33 -30.67 -23.65
C THR A 709 2.80 -31.02 -22.24
N PHE A 710 2.09 -31.93 -21.58
CA PHE A 710 2.55 -32.50 -20.31
C PHE A 710 3.67 -33.52 -20.54
N SER A 711 4.61 -33.59 -19.61
CA SER A 711 5.60 -34.66 -19.56
C SER A 711 4.92 -36.02 -19.37
N THR A 712 5.55 -37.07 -19.87
CA THR A 712 5.12 -38.43 -19.54
C THR A 712 5.23 -38.67 -18.03
N PRO A 713 4.29 -39.43 -17.42
CA PRO A 713 4.37 -39.78 -16.00
C PRO A 713 5.74 -40.41 -15.68
N GLN A 714 6.46 -39.78 -14.76
CA GLN A 714 7.73 -40.30 -14.28
C GLN A 714 7.46 -41.29 -13.15
N ALA A 715 8.20 -42.41 -13.10
CA ALA A 715 8.15 -43.30 -11.95
C ALA A 715 8.75 -42.63 -10.70
N PRO A 716 8.30 -42.97 -9.48
CA PRO A 716 8.95 -42.51 -8.26
C PRO A 716 10.42 -42.93 -8.20
N VAL A 717 11.29 -42.03 -7.74
CA VAL A 717 12.72 -42.31 -7.56
C VAL A 717 13.00 -42.57 -6.09
N ALA A 718 13.47 -43.79 -5.80
CA ALA A 718 13.80 -44.21 -4.44
C ALA A 718 14.88 -43.32 -3.80
N ASP A 719 14.65 -42.93 -2.55
CA ASP A 719 15.68 -42.35 -1.70
C ASP A 719 16.30 -43.47 -0.86
N VAL A 720 17.49 -43.91 -1.26
CA VAL A 720 18.19 -45.03 -0.61
C VAL A 720 18.44 -44.75 0.88
N ASN A 721 18.74 -43.51 1.26
CA ASN A 721 19.02 -43.16 2.66
C ASN A 721 17.74 -43.18 3.50
N ALA A 722 16.64 -42.64 2.96
CA ALA A 722 15.34 -42.68 3.63
C ALA A 722 14.85 -44.13 3.79
N GLN A 723 14.99 -44.97 2.75
CA GLN A 723 14.60 -46.38 2.80
C GLN A 723 15.44 -47.19 3.80
N ASN A 724 16.75 -46.97 3.86
CA ASN A 724 17.62 -47.62 4.85
C ASN A 724 17.23 -47.24 6.29
N THR A 725 16.89 -45.97 6.52
CA THR A 725 16.42 -45.49 7.82
C THR A 725 15.12 -46.19 8.23
N ARG A 726 14.16 -46.28 7.29
CA ARG A 726 12.87 -46.95 7.51
C ARG A 726 13.03 -48.47 7.71
N ALA A 727 13.94 -49.11 6.99
CA ALA A 727 14.29 -50.52 7.21
C ALA A 727 14.83 -50.77 8.63
N GLY A 728 15.60 -49.83 9.18
CA GLY A 728 16.02 -49.85 10.59
C GLY A 728 14.84 -49.80 11.56
N LEU A 729 13.83 -48.96 11.29
CA LEU A 729 12.60 -48.88 12.09
C LEU A 729 11.74 -50.14 11.98
N VAL A 730 11.65 -50.73 10.78
CA VAL A 730 11.00 -52.04 10.58
C VAL A 730 11.65 -53.11 11.46
N LYS A 731 12.98 -53.17 11.50
CA LYS A 731 13.70 -54.10 12.37
C LYS A 731 13.36 -53.87 13.85
N GLN A 732 13.42 -52.61 14.32
CA GLN A 732 13.10 -52.28 15.72
C GLN A 732 11.65 -52.66 16.06
N PHE A 733 10.71 -52.45 15.14
CA PHE A 733 9.31 -52.85 15.32
C PHE A 733 9.16 -54.38 15.49
N ASN A 734 9.80 -55.17 14.63
CA ASN A 734 9.75 -56.63 14.72
C ASN A 734 10.46 -57.15 16.00
N ASP A 735 11.52 -56.48 16.46
CA ASP A 735 12.15 -56.78 17.75
C ASP A 735 11.16 -56.57 18.92
N ILE A 736 10.32 -55.51 18.88
CA ILE A 736 9.25 -55.28 19.87
C ILE A 736 8.14 -56.34 19.75
N LEU A 737 7.75 -56.77 18.56
CA LEU A 737 6.79 -57.87 18.40
C LEU A 737 7.29 -59.16 19.04
N ASN A 738 8.58 -59.46 18.92
CA ASN A 738 9.19 -60.59 19.60
C ASN A 738 9.14 -60.42 21.13
N GLN A 739 9.38 -59.22 21.66
CA GLN A 739 9.23 -58.95 23.09
C GLN A 739 7.78 -59.08 23.57
N ILE A 740 6.79 -58.68 22.77
CA ILE A 740 5.36 -58.88 23.04
C ILE A 740 5.08 -60.38 23.18
N LYS A 741 5.58 -61.19 22.22
CA LYS A 741 5.42 -62.64 22.23
C LYS A 741 5.99 -63.28 23.51
N THR A 742 7.25 -62.97 23.85
CA THR A 742 7.88 -63.57 25.03
C THR A 742 7.21 -63.10 26.32
N THR A 743 6.88 -61.81 26.44
CA THR A 743 6.20 -61.26 27.62
C THR A 743 4.82 -61.89 27.84
N ALA A 744 4.06 -62.15 26.77
CA ALA A 744 2.78 -62.83 26.87
C ALA A 744 2.95 -64.29 27.36
N GLN A 745 3.99 -64.98 26.90
CA GLN A 745 4.29 -66.37 27.31
C GLN A 745 4.82 -66.47 28.74
N ASP A 746 5.56 -65.46 29.20
CA ASP A 746 6.18 -65.45 30.53
C ASP A 746 5.22 -65.03 31.67
N ALA A 747 4.05 -64.45 31.34
CA ALA A 747 3.05 -63.95 32.29
C ALA A 747 2.25 -65.06 33.00
N SER A 748 2.94 -66.06 33.53
CA SER A 748 2.37 -67.21 34.23
C SER A 748 2.54 -67.12 35.75
N PHE A 749 1.61 -67.73 36.49
CA PHE A 749 1.78 -67.96 37.93
C PHE A 749 1.34 -69.39 38.25
N ASN A 750 2.19 -70.12 38.99
CA ASN A 750 1.95 -71.51 39.38
C ASN A 750 1.53 -72.42 38.19
N GLY A 751 2.11 -72.19 37.01
CA GLY A 751 1.86 -72.98 35.80
C GLY A 751 0.60 -72.62 34.99
N VAL A 752 -0.16 -71.57 35.37
CA VAL A 752 -1.31 -71.08 34.60
C VAL A 752 -0.98 -69.74 33.95
N ASN A 753 -1.17 -69.61 32.64
CA ASN A 753 -1.00 -68.38 31.88
C ASN A 753 -2.27 -67.97 31.12
N LEU A 754 -3.01 -67.01 31.69
CA LEU A 754 -4.24 -66.48 31.09
C LEU A 754 -4.01 -65.62 29.84
N LEU A 755 -2.76 -65.26 29.52
CA LEU A 755 -2.39 -64.52 28.30
C LEU A 755 -1.91 -65.45 27.17
N ASN A 756 -1.80 -66.75 27.44
CA ASN A 756 -1.48 -67.78 26.47
C ASN A 756 -2.63 -68.76 26.23
N GLY A 757 -3.85 -68.40 26.66
CA GLY A 757 -5.07 -69.17 26.42
C GLY A 757 -5.47 -70.15 27.53
N ASP A 758 -4.72 -70.27 28.63
CA ASP A 758 -5.06 -71.17 29.73
C ASP A 758 -6.35 -70.74 30.44
N THR A 759 -7.01 -71.67 31.13
CA THR A 759 -8.25 -71.40 31.87
C THR A 759 -8.03 -71.50 33.37
N LEU A 760 -8.51 -70.51 34.11
CA LEU A 760 -8.52 -70.54 35.57
C LEU A 760 -9.93 -70.86 36.07
N LYS A 761 -10.11 -72.03 36.69
CA LYS A 761 -11.34 -72.40 37.38
C LYS A 761 -11.16 -72.20 38.88
N LEU A 762 -12.02 -71.37 39.47
CA LEU A 762 -12.06 -71.15 40.91
C LEU A 762 -13.37 -71.69 41.48
N VAL A 763 -13.28 -72.31 42.65
CA VAL A 763 -14.41 -72.84 43.41
C VAL A 763 -14.57 -71.97 44.67
N PHE A 764 -15.79 -71.63 45.04
CA PHE A 764 -16.10 -70.72 46.17
C PHE A 764 -16.91 -71.35 47.29
N ASN A 765 -17.38 -72.59 47.13
CA ASN A 765 -18.00 -73.34 48.20
C ASN A 765 -17.55 -74.81 48.25
N GLU A 766 -17.80 -75.43 49.39
CA GLU A 766 -17.41 -76.80 49.77
C GLU A 766 -18.09 -77.85 48.88
N THR A 767 -19.26 -77.51 48.32
CA THR A 767 -20.03 -78.39 47.41
C THR A 767 -19.57 -78.35 45.95
N GLY A 768 -18.63 -77.46 45.60
CA GLY A 768 -18.15 -77.32 44.22
C GLY A 768 -19.13 -76.69 43.23
N LYS A 769 -20.32 -76.27 43.68
CA LYS A 769 -21.38 -75.71 42.82
C LYS A 769 -21.19 -74.21 42.53
N SER A 770 -20.59 -73.46 43.47
CA SER A 770 -20.28 -72.05 43.25
C SER A 770 -18.89 -71.96 42.63
N THR A 771 -18.83 -71.61 41.35
CA THR A 771 -17.56 -71.52 40.61
C THR A 771 -17.53 -70.30 39.70
N ILE A 772 -16.33 -69.82 39.39
CA ILE A 772 -16.08 -68.92 38.26
C ILE A 772 -15.02 -69.58 37.37
N SER A 773 -15.25 -69.56 36.06
CA SER A 773 -14.26 -70.00 35.07
C SER A 773 -13.83 -68.79 34.28
N ILE A 774 -12.57 -68.41 34.43
CA ILE A 774 -11.97 -67.28 33.72
C ILE A 774 -11.19 -67.86 32.55
N GLN A 775 -11.69 -67.59 31.35
CA GLN A 775 -11.04 -68.01 30.12
C GLN A 775 -9.88 -67.06 29.80
N GLY A 776 -8.68 -67.61 29.60
CA GLY A 776 -7.54 -66.88 29.07
C GLY A 776 -7.67 -66.64 27.56
N VAL A 777 -6.96 -65.62 27.09
CA VAL A 777 -6.91 -65.20 25.69
C VAL A 777 -5.45 -65.21 25.25
N THR A 778 -5.14 -65.63 24.02
CA THR A 778 -3.78 -65.60 23.49
C THR A 778 -3.43 -64.19 23.00
N PHE A 779 -2.45 -63.54 23.63
CA PHE A 779 -1.98 -62.19 23.26
C PHE A 779 -0.55 -62.16 22.73
N ASP A 780 -0.17 -63.18 21.96
CA ASP A 780 0.98 -63.07 21.07
C ASP A 780 0.70 -62.08 19.91
N PRO A 781 1.71 -61.70 19.10
CA PRO A 781 1.51 -60.79 17.97
C PRO A 781 0.31 -61.15 17.09
N THR A 782 0.16 -62.42 16.74
CA THR A 782 -0.94 -62.91 15.90
C THR A 782 -2.31 -62.77 16.57
N GLY A 783 -2.43 -63.10 17.85
CA GLY A 783 -3.66 -62.93 18.63
C GLY A 783 -4.07 -61.48 18.83
N LEU A 784 -3.12 -60.54 18.72
CA LEU A 784 -3.36 -59.10 18.71
C LEU A 784 -3.61 -58.52 17.31
N GLY A 785 -3.59 -59.34 16.25
CA GLY A 785 -3.75 -58.89 14.87
C GLY A 785 -2.53 -58.17 14.31
N LEU A 786 -1.36 -58.39 14.90
CA LEU A 786 -0.07 -57.86 14.48
C LEU A 786 0.73 -58.93 13.73
N SER A 787 1.59 -58.48 12.81
CA SER A 787 2.45 -59.34 12.01
C SER A 787 3.80 -58.67 11.81
N ASP A 788 4.84 -59.45 11.56
CA ASP A 788 6.15 -58.92 11.19
C ASP A 788 6.02 -58.05 9.93
N LEU A 789 6.76 -56.94 9.94
CA LEU A 789 6.83 -55.99 8.85
C LEU A 789 7.96 -56.36 7.88
N SER A 790 7.74 -56.14 6.59
CA SER A 790 8.69 -56.37 5.51
C SER A 790 9.30 -55.06 5.01
N SER A 791 10.62 -54.99 4.97
CA SER A 791 11.32 -53.82 4.41
C SER A 791 11.02 -53.67 2.91
N GLY A 792 10.82 -52.43 2.45
CA GLY A 792 10.46 -52.14 1.06
C GLY A 792 8.97 -52.28 0.74
N THR A 793 8.15 -52.71 1.70
CA THR A 793 6.68 -52.83 1.57
C THR A 793 5.99 -52.09 2.71
N ASP A 794 6.33 -52.43 3.95
CA ASP A 794 5.83 -51.75 5.14
C ASP A 794 6.67 -50.50 5.45
N PHE A 795 6.04 -49.49 6.07
CA PHE A 795 6.64 -48.18 6.32
C PHE A 795 7.23 -47.48 5.08
N ILE A 796 6.89 -47.91 3.86
CA ILE A 796 7.48 -47.35 2.64
C ILE A 796 6.96 -45.94 2.33
N ASP A 797 5.68 -45.69 2.64
CA ASP A 797 4.99 -44.41 2.56
C ASP A 797 4.02 -44.23 3.74
N ASN A 798 3.31 -43.10 3.76
CA ASN A 798 2.42 -42.77 4.87
C ASN A 798 1.22 -43.71 4.94
N ASN A 799 0.67 -44.16 3.81
CA ASN A 799 -0.48 -45.06 3.81
C ASN A 799 -0.10 -46.43 4.43
N ALA A 800 1.02 -47.02 3.99
CA ALA A 800 1.54 -48.25 4.56
C ALA A 800 1.80 -48.12 6.07
N THR A 801 2.34 -46.97 6.51
CA THR A 801 2.61 -46.69 7.93
C THR A 801 1.32 -46.55 8.75
N ASN A 802 0.33 -45.82 8.22
CA ASN A 802 -0.95 -45.61 8.89
C ASN A 802 -1.77 -46.91 9.02
N ALA A 803 -1.64 -47.84 8.07
CA ALA A 803 -2.22 -49.17 8.18
C ALA A 803 -1.67 -49.95 9.39
N VAL A 804 -0.35 -49.89 9.63
CA VAL A 804 0.28 -50.48 10.82
C VAL A 804 -0.19 -49.78 12.10
N LEU A 805 -0.25 -48.45 12.12
CA LEU A 805 -0.72 -47.68 13.29
C LEU A 805 -2.18 -48.01 13.66
N THR A 806 -3.02 -48.26 12.67
CA THR A 806 -4.41 -48.70 12.86
C THR A 806 -4.45 -50.06 13.56
N LYS A 807 -3.65 -51.04 13.13
CA LYS A 807 -3.55 -52.36 13.77
C LYS A 807 -3.05 -52.25 15.22
N LEU A 808 -2.04 -51.43 15.49
CA LEU A 808 -1.53 -51.19 16.86
C LEU A 808 -2.58 -50.53 17.77
N SER A 809 -3.40 -49.63 17.23
CA SER A 809 -4.47 -48.98 17.98
C SER A 809 -5.58 -49.97 18.34
N ALA A 810 -5.92 -50.87 17.41
CA ALA A 810 -6.83 -51.98 17.68
C ALA A 810 -6.26 -52.93 18.76
N ALA A 811 -5.01 -53.37 18.63
CA ALA A 811 -4.34 -54.23 19.62
C ALA A 811 -4.34 -53.63 21.03
N SER A 812 -4.02 -52.34 21.14
CA SER A 812 -4.03 -51.60 22.41
C SER A 812 -5.44 -51.49 23.02
N THR A 813 -6.47 -51.36 22.19
CA THR A 813 -7.87 -51.37 22.64
C THR A 813 -8.27 -52.74 23.17
N THR A 814 -7.90 -53.82 22.46
CA THR A 814 -8.11 -55.21 22.89
C THR A 814 -7.46 -55.50 24.23
N LEU A 815 -6.19 -55.12 24.42
CA LEU A 815 -5.47 -55.31 25.69
C LEU A 815 -6.15 -54.57 26.85
N ARG A 816 -6.55 -53.31 26.66
CA ARG A 816 -7.27 -52.54 27.71
C ARG A 816 -8.63 -53.14 28.05
N SER A 817 -9.38 -53.60 27.04
CA SER A 817 -10.66 -54.28 27.25
C SER A 817 -10.47 -55.54 28.09
N GLN A 818 -9.45 -56.34 27.80
CA GLN A 818 -9.16 -57.54 28.58
C GLN A 818 -8.66 -57.24 29.99
N ALA A 819 -7.82 -56.20 30.18
CA ALA A 819 -7.40 -55.75 31.51
C ALA A 819 -8.61 -55.37 32.37
N SER A 820 -9.59 -54.68 31.79
CA SER A 820 -10.85 -54.34 32.47
C SER A 820 -11.64 -55.59 32.86
N ALA A 821 -11.78 -56.55 31.95
CA ALA A 821 -12.46 -57.82 32.22
C ALA A 821 -11.76 -58.60 33.36
N PHE A 822 -10.44 -58.72 33.34
CA PHE A 822 -9.67 -59.37 34.40
C PHE A 822 -9.69 -58.58 35.72
N GLY A 823 -9.70 -57.24 35.68
CA GLY A 823 -9.84 -56.40 36.87
C GLY A 823 -11.20 -56.56 37.56
N SER A 824 -12.28 -56.68 36.78
CA SER A 824 -13.62 -57.01 37.29
C SER A 824 -13.64 -58.41 37.93
N ASN A 825 -13.08 -59.41 37.24
CA ASN A 825 -12.95 -60.76 37.78
C ASN A 825 -12.14 -60.79 39.08
N LEU A 826 -11.01 -60.07 39.13
CA LEU A 826 -10.18 -59.94 40.32
C LEU A 826 -10.96 -59.34 41.50
N SER A 827 -11.75 -58.29 41.25
CA SER A 827 -12.59 -57.66 42.27
C SER A 827 -13.64 -58.64 42.83
N VAL A 828 -14.26 -59.44 41.96
CA VAL A 828 -15.20 -60.49 42.37
C VAL A 828 -14.51 -61.57 43.21
N VAL A 829 -13.34 -62.03 42.79
CA VAL A 829 -12.57 -63.04 43.50
C VAL A 829 -12.09 -62.52 44.86
N GLN A 830 -11.65 -61.27 44.96
CA GLN A 830 -11.28 -60.61 46.23
C GLN A 830 -12.48 -60.49 47.18
N ALA A 831 -13.63 -60.02 46.70
CA ALA A 831 -14.85 -59.95 47.50
C ALA A 831 -15.27 -61.33 48.05
N ARG A 832 -15.11 -62.39 47.24
CA ARG A 832 -15.33 -63.77 47.68
C ARG A 832 -14.29 -64.24 48.68
N GLN A 833 -13.01 -63.86 48.49
CA GLN A 833 -11.95 -64.16 49.44
C GLN A 833 -12.27 -63.58 50.83
N ASP A 834 -12.70 -62.33 50.89
CA ASP A 834 -13.02 -61.65 52.14
C ASP A 834 -14.31 -62.15 52.79
N PHE A 835 -15.31 -62.51 51.98
CA PHE A 835 -16.50 -63.23 52.46
C PHE A 835 -16.10 -64.57 53.09
N SER A 836 -15.26 -65.36 52.44
CA SER A 836 -14.81 -66.66 52.96
C SER A 836 -14.04 -66.50 54.27
N LYS A 837 -13.12 -65.51 54.38
CA LYS A 837 -12.43 -65.17 55.64
C LYS A 837 -13.43 -64.82 56.75
N SER A 838 -14.41 -63.98 56.44
CA SER A 838 -15.43 -63.54 57.40
C SER A 838 -16.31 -64.71 57.84
N LEU A 839 -16.69 -65.58 56.91
CA LEU A 839 -17.51 -66.76 57.19
C LEU A 839 -16.74 -67.76 58.07
N ILE A 840 -15.45 -68.00 57.81
CA ILE A 840 -14.58 -68.80 58.68
C ILE A 840 -14.61 -68.26 60.11
N ASN A 841 -14.41 -66.95 60.29
CA ASN A 841 -14.44 -66.31 61.61
C ASN A 841 -15.80 -66.48 62.31
N VAL A 842 -16.92 -66.32 61.58
CA VAL A 842 -18.27 -66.50 62.13
C VAL A 842 -18.52 -67.95 62.53
N LEU A 843 -18.12 -68.92 61.70
CA LEU A 843 -18.29 -70.35 61.98
C LEU A 843 -17.44 -70.79 63.18
N GLN A 844 -16.19 -70.36 63.26
CA GLN A 844 -15.30 -70.63 64.40
C GLN A 844 -15.82 -69.98 65.68
N THR A 845 -16.28 -68.72 65.62
CA THR A 845 -16.88 -68.03 66.78
C THR A 845 -18.19 -68.72 67.22
N GLY A 846 -19.01 -69.15 66.27
CA GLY A 846 -20.24 -69.90 66.54
C GLY A 846 -19.95 -71.26 67.20
N SER A 847 -18.99 -72.02 66.67
CA SER A 847 -18.51 -73.28 67.27
C SER A 847 -18.01 -73.06 68.70
N ALA A 848 -17.19 -72.02 68.89
CA ALA A 848 -16.66 -71.63 70.18
C ALA A 848 -17.80 -71.30 71.16
N ASN A 849 -18.78 -70.46 70.82
CA ASN A 849 -19.87 -70.09 71.72
C ASN A 849 -20.74 -71.29 72.17
N LEU A 850 -20.90 -72.31 71.33
CA LEU A 850 -21.66 -73.52 71.66
C LEU A 850 -20.93 -74.44 72.65
N THR A 851 -19.60 -74.43 72.63
CA THR A 851 -18.78 -75.38 73.39
C THR A 851 -18.02 -74.74 74.54
N LEU A 852 -17.68 -73.45 74.48
CA LEU A 852 -16.93 -72.74 75.52
C LEU A 852 -17.78 -72.56 76.78
N ALA A 853 -17.13 -72.80 77.92
CA ALA A 853 -17.64 -72.48 79.24
C ALA A 853 -17.34 -71.01 79.57
N ASP A 854 -18.20 -70.37 80.37
CA ASP A 854 -17.78 -69.19 81.12
C ASP A 854 -16.86 -69.69 82.24
N THR A 855 -15.56 -69.48 82.07
CA THR A 855 -14.55 -69.95 83.00
C THR A 855 -14.69 -69.31 84.38
N ASN A 856 -15.27 -68.11 84.47
CA ASN A 856 -15.51 -67.45 85.76
C ASN A 856 -16.68 -68.12 86.50
N GLU A 857 -17.76 -68.44 85.79
CA GLU A 857 -18.92 -69.13 86.37
C GLU A 857 -18.56 -70.56 86.79
N GLU A 858 -17.87 -71.33 85.95
CA GLU A 858 -17.45 -72.69 86.30
C GLU A 858 -16.40 -72.68 87.43
N ALA A 859 -15.51 -71.69 87.50
CA ALA A 859 -14.61 -71.53 88.64
C ALA A 859 -15.36 -71.25 89.95
N ALA A 860 -16.37 -70.38 89.92
CA ALA A 860 -17.21 -70.09 91.09
C ALA A 860 -18.02 -71.33 91.52
N ASN A 861 -18.60 -72.07 90.57
CA ASN A 861 -19.32 -73.31 90.84
C ASN A 861 -18.40 -74.41 91.39
N SER A 862 -17.17 -74.53 90.90
CA SER A 862 -16.18 -75.48 91.44
C SER A 862 -15.89 -75.21 92.92
N GLN A 863 -15.70 -73.93 93.27
CA GLN A 863 -15.47 -73.51 94.65
C GLN A 863 -16.68 -73.77 95.55
N ALA A 864 -17.90 -73.48 95.06
CA ALA A 864 -19.14 -73.74 95.78
C ALA A 864 -19.37 -75.25 96.00
N LEU A 865 -19.16 -76.08 94.98
CA LEU A 865 -19.31 -77.54 95.04
C LEU A 865 -18.24 -78.18 95.94
N SER A 866 -17.00 -77.71 95.92
CA SER A 866 -15.94 -78.15 96.83
C SER A 866 -16.32 -77.87 98.29
N THR A 867 -16.88 -76.68 98.55
CA THR A 867 -17.40 -76.30 99.87
C THR A 867 -18.58 -77.20 100.28
N ARG A 868 -19.50 -77.46 99.35
CA ARG A 868 -20.68 -78.32 99.57
C ARG A 868 -20.28 -79.78 99.84
N GLN A 869 -19.26 -80.29 99.15
CA GLN A 869 -18.72 -81.63 99.36
C GLN A 869 -18.08 -81.75 100.74
N SER A 870 -17.30 -80.74 101.17
CA SER A 870 -16.72 -80.68 102.51
C SER A 870 -17.78 -80.69 103.63
N ILE A 871 -18.87 -79.92 103.45
CA ILE A 871 -20.01 -79.89 104.39
C ILE A 871 -20.74 -81.24 104.40
N ALA A 872 -20.99 -81.85 103.25
CA ALA A 872 -21.70 -83.13 103.15
C ALA A 872 -20.90 -84.31 103.75
N VAL A 873 -19.57 -84.32 103.59
CA VAL A 873 -18.69 -85.29 104.27
C VAL A 873 -18.73 -85.09 105.79
N SER A 874 -18.69 -83.84 106.24
CA SER A 874 -18.80 -83.50 107.67
C SER A 874 -20.15 -83.92 108.26
N ALA A 875 -21.25 -83.67 107.54
CA ALA A 875 -22.60 -84.07 107.92
C ALA A 875 -22.77 -85.60 107.96
N LEU A 876 -22.15 -86.34 107.03
CA LEU A 876 -22.14 -87.81 107.03
C LEU A 876 -21.35 -88.39 108.21
N SER A 877 -20.24 -87.74 108.58
CA SER A 877 -19.46 -88.10 109.78
C SER A 877 -20.28 -87.89 111.07
N LEU A 878 -20.97 -86.74 111.19
CA LEU A 878 -21.89 -86.47 112.30
C LEU A 878 -23.08 -87.44 112.35
N ALA A 879 -23.67 -87.78 111.20
CA ALA A 879 -24.77 -88.74 111.13
C ALA A 879 -24.35 -90.15 111.56
N ASN A 880 -23.14 -90.58 111.21
CA ASN A 880 -22.58 -91.86 111.67
C ASN A 880 -22.26 -91.84 113.18
N GLN A 881 -21.75 -90.73 113.72
CA GLN A 881 -21.54 -90.57 115.18
C GLN A 881 -22.87 -90.58 115.95
N SER A 882 -23.89 -89.90 115.43
CA SER A 882 -25.24 -89.89 116.04
C SER A 882 -25.85 -91.30 116.09
N GLN A 883 -25.70 -92.11 115.03
CA GLN A 883 -26.21 -93.49 115.01
C GLN A 883 -25.44 -94.44 115.95
N GLN A 884 -24.12 -94.24 116.12
CA GLN A 884 -23.34 -94.97 117.13
C GLN A 884 -23.74 -94.57 118.56
N GLY A 885 -24.01 -93.28 118.80
CA GLY A 885 -24.49 -92.80 120.10
C GLY A 885 -25.85 -93.38 120.51
N VAL A 886 -26.79 -93.53 119.56
CA VAL A 886 -28.09 -94.18 119.81
C VAL A 886 -27.93 -95.68 120.10
N LEU A 887 -27.02 -96.38 119.40
CA LEU A 887 -26.73 -97.79 119.69
C LEU A 887 -26.07 -98.02 121.05
N GLN A 888 -25.36 -97.04 121.59
CA GLN A 888 -24.70 -97.12 122.90
C GLN A 888 -25.68 -96.93 124.07
N LEU A 889 -26.84 -96.30 123.82
CA LEU A 889 -27.94 -96.11 124.80
C LEU A 889 -28.87 -97.35 124.90
N LEU A 890 -28.81 -98.26 123.91
CA LEU A 890 -29.63 -99.46 123.81
C LEU A 890 -28.88 -100.75 124.22
N ARG A 891 -27.70 -100.63 124.85
CA ARG A 891 -26.83 -101.75 125.26
C ARG A 891 -26.84 -102.00 126.76
#